data_AF-A0A812NML7-F1
#
_entry.id   AF-A0A812NML7-F1
#
_cell.length_a   1.000
_cell.length_b   1.000
_cell.length_c   1.000
_cell.angle_alpha   90.00
_cell.angle_beta   90.00
_cell.angle_gamma   90.00
#
_symmetry.space_group_name_H-M   'P 1'
#
loop_
_entity.id
_entity.type
_entity.pdbx_description
1 polymer ?
#
loop_
_entity_poly.entity_id
_entity_poly.type
_entity_poly.pdbx_seq_one_letter_code
_entity_poly.pdbx_strand_id
1 'polypeptide(L)'
;MTRKQCLSLFATFLLAVASTFATSPLRAESSLREITDEVQRKIVKIYGAGGLRGLESYQSGSLISDKGHILTAWSYVLDSSVITVVLDDGRRFVAELAAADPRFGIALLKIDVEGVPFFNLDKGVSPQAGDRILSFSNLFGIAAGDEPASVLSGYVSAVTPLEARRSTFPSAYQGPVLIVDAIVNNPGAAGGALTDQHGHFAGLIGKELRSSRNDIWLNYAIPIAQLREPIEDLLAGRSRPIVDPEKEKPLSPLTLTHIGVVLVPDVLDKTPPYVERVERDSLAEAAKLQPDDLILYADGTLISSQKALVEKFSYMDRDDVVSLTVLRDGQLDVNVAEQDAIQAAVNRVAASVVQIETVGGLQEGGGPLEGASRTTGTIVSPDGWILSSLFGFIQEPSGILVILPDGKRVAGKLVAKDTSRNLALLKVEANKELAVPDSVDRSELRPGQWAIALGKTFSKEVPSVSVGIVSATHRVWGKAVQTDAKISPNNYGGPLVDIQGRVIGILTPLSPQGAGATDGFEWYDSGIGFAVPLAEIESRLETMQEGQDLQPGLLGINLKGKDIVADAAEIAAVRYNSPAQVAGIQEKDILIGANGRPIERQAQLKHILGEAYAGDTIAFRVKRGEEELDISVTLAAELIPYERPYLGILLDRNTPDSAVVRHTLEETAAHKAEIQPGDQIVKYDDIEIESPQSLRLAVATAEPDVPHNITLLREGEEKTLEVNPGSRSNAFLPEVSPQDASEDAEVIAGITTGESDFQLAEEQNNAKLFVPEVAKKLPSLGLVVLLGDAEFKLEPAREAWQKYAEQFGFAVLEISPASGTRWTKPETSVVRKMIDRVRDNYTIDAARTVAIGGKSGGAMALIHGFDNRDVQNGAVSIEAGIPRGANIPDNEPLERLEIVFLSRESSEGAAQLQPQIEALQKMKFTVITDEVSRNGDQLSLSDSDIEKLSNWVNTLDRI
;
A
#
# COMPACT_ATOMS: atom_id res chain seq x y z
N MET A 1 30.67 -53.60 -65.66
CA MET A 1 30.59 -52.24 -65.08
C MET A 1 31.74 -52.07 -64.10
N THR A 2 32.56 -51.03 -64.28
CA THR A 2 33.80 -50.78 -63.52
C THR A 2 33.52 -50.21 -62.13
N ARG A 3 34.46 -50.36 -61.17
CA ARG A 3 34.41 -49.83 -59.79
C ARG A 3 34.00 -48.34 -59.67
N LYS A 4 34.15 -47.55 -60.75
CA LYS A 4 33.66 -46.15 -60.86
C LYS A 4 32.13 -46.02 -61.04
N GLN A 5 31.44 -47.03 -61.56
CA GLN A 5 29.98 -47.02 -61.78
C GLN A 5 29.19 -47.38 -60.51
N CYS A 6 29.76 -48.17 -59.59
CA CYS A 6 29.14 -48.41 -58.28
C CYS A 6 29.24 -47.20 -57.33
N LEU A 7 30.32 -46.41 -57.39
CA LEU A 7 30.43 -45.19 -56.58
C LEU A 7 29.47 -44.08 -57.05
N SER A 8 29.19 -44.02 -58.36
CA SER A 8 28.23 -43.07 -58.92
C SER A 8 26.79 -43.41 -58.51
N LEU A 9 26.38 -44.68 -58.53
CA LEU A 9 25.02 -45.04 -58.09
C LEU A 9 24.80 -44.87 -56.58
N PHE A 10 25.83 -45.09 -55.75
CA PHE A 10 25.73 -44.89 -54.31
C PHE A 10 25.69 -43.40 -53.93
N ALA A 11 26.42 -42.54 -54.65
CA ALA A 11 26.39 -41.09 -54.44
C ALA A 11 25.05 -40.46 -54.89
N THR A 12 24.44 -40.95 -55.97
CA THR A 12 23.13 -40.45 -56.43
C THR A 12 21.98 -40.91 -55.53
N PHE A 13 22.07 -42.10 -54.91
CA PHE A 13 21.07 -42.58 -53.95
C PHE A 13 21.17 -41.85 -52.59
N LEU A 14 22.38 -41.49 -52.15
CA LEU A 14 22.59 -40.65 -50.96
C LEU A 14 22.15 -39.19 -51.17
N LEU A 15 22.30 -38.62 -52.36
CA LEU A 15 21.76 -37.29 -52.66
C LEU A 15 20.23 -37.26 -52.82
N ALA A 16 19.61 -38.35 -53.31
CA ALA A 16 18.16 -38.43 -53.47
C ALA A 16 17.40 -38.72 -52.15
N VAL A 17 18.05 -39.34 -51.16
CA VAL A 17 17.49 -39.52 -49.81
C VAL A 17 17.76 -38.30 -48.90
N ALA A 18 18.80 -37.50 -49.21
CA ALA A 18 19.08 -36.26 -48.49
C ALA A 18 18.23 -35.05 -48.97
N SER A 19 17.45 -35.18 -50.04
CA SER A 19 16.64 -34.08 -50.62
C SER A 19 15.12 -34.24 -50.45
N THR A 20 14.67 -35.26 -49.71
CA THR A 20 13.25 -35.45 -49.34
C THR A 20 12.95 -35.33 -47.85
N PHE A 21 13.96 -35.08 -47.01
CA PHE A 21 13.78 -34.47 -45.70
C PHE A 21 14.01 -32.96 -45.81
N ALA A 22 13.18 -32.29 -46.59
CA ALA A 22 12.85 -30.91 -46.26
C ALA A 22 12.06 -31.00 -44.94
N THR A 23 12.79 -30.92 -43.82
CA THR A 23 12.19 -30.45 -42.58
C THR A 23 11.58 -29.12 -42.95
N SER A 24 10.24 -29.09 -43.11
CA SER A 24 9.50 -27.86 -42.82
C SER A 24 10.15 -27.29 -41.56
N PRO A 25 10.54 -26.01 -41.51
CA PRO A 25 10.96 -25.45 -40.24
C PRO A 25 9.78 -25.72 -39.31
N LEU A 26 9.97 -26.61 -38.34
CA LEU A 26 9.17 -26.64 -37.15
C LEU A 26 9.27 -25.21 -36.67
N ARG A 27 8.23 -24.42 -36.97
CA ARG A 27 8.08 -23.08 -36.43
C ARG A 27 8.21 -23.32 -34.94
N ALA A 28 9.30 -22.86 -34.34
CA ALA A 28 9.50 -23.01 -32.91
C ALA A 28 8.20 -22.50 -32.28
N GLU A 29 7.46 -23.38 -31.60
CA GLU A 29 6.29 -22.94 -30.84
C GLU A 29 6.81 -21.86 -29.92
N SER A 30 6.27 -20.65 -30.06
CA SER A 30 6.64 -19.55 -29.19
C SER A 30 6.47 -20.01 -27.76
N SER A 31 7.49 -19.81 -26.93
CA SER A 31 7.40 -20.22 -25.53
C SER A 31 6.29 -19.42 -24.84
N LEU A 32 5.67 -19.98 -23.79
CA LEU A 32 4.66 -19.29 -22.99
C LEU A 32 5.15 -17.91 -22.50
N ARG A 33 6.46 -17.78 -22.27
CA ARG A 33 7.16 -16.53 -21.95
C ARG A 33 7.04 -15.49 -23.07
N GLU A 34 7.39 -15.83 -24.30
CA GLU A 34 7.36 -14.90 -25.45
C GLU A 34 5.93 -14.42 -25.73
N ILE A 35 4.96 -15.34 -25.58
CA ILE A 35 3.54 -15.05 -25.72
C ILE A 35 3.09 -14.08 -24.63
N THR A 36 3.49 -14.31 -23.38
CA THR A 36 3.19 -13.42 -22.26
C THR A 36 3.77 -12.03 -22.50
N ASP A 37 5.04 -11.92 -22.88
CA ASP A 37 5.71 -10.64 -23.19
C ASP A 37 5.01 -9.90 -24.35
N GLU A 38 4.53 -10.63 -25.36
CA GLU A 38 3.78 -10.03 -26.47
C GLU A 38 2.42 -9.48 -26.01
N VAL A 39 1.70 -10.22 -25.18
CA VAL A 39 0.38 -9.84 -24.70
C VAL A 39 0.45 -8.68 -23.72
N GLN A 40 1.45 -8.63 -22.82
CA GLN A 40 1.63 -7.54 -21.86
C GLN A 40 1.65 -6.16 -22.53
N ARG A 41 2.30 -6.04 -23.70
CA ARG A 41 2.34 -4.80 -24.50
C ARG A 41 0.99 -4.32 -25.04
N LYS A 42 -0.04 -5.17 -24.96
CA LYS A 42 -1.41 -4.89 -25.41
C LYS A 42 -2.33 -4.59 -24.23
N ILE A 43 -1.85 -4.69 -23.00
CA ILE A 43 -2.61 -4.47 -21.76
C ILE A 43 -2.28 -3.08 -21.23
N VAL A 44 -3.30 -2.40 -20.70
CA VAL A 44 -3.15 -1.06 -20.14
C VAL A 44 -3.75 -0.97 -18.74
N LYS A 45 -3.20 -0.06 -17.95
CA LYS A 45 -3.70 0.28 -16.61
C LYS A 45 -4.49 1.58 -16.72
N ILE A 46 -5.70 1.59 -16.19
CA ILE A 46 -6.63 2.72 -16.30
C ILE A 46 -6.85 3.29 -14.91
N TYR A 47 -6.73 4.61 -14.77
CA TYR A 47 -6.99 5.35 -13.54
C TYR A 47 -8.02 6.44 -13.82
N GLY A 48 -8.97 6.62 -12.91
CA GLY A 48 -10.01 7.63 -13.06
C GLY A 48 -10.71 7.89 -11.73
N ALA A 49 -12.04 7.90 -11.71
CA ALA A 49 -12.80 8.29 -10.54
C ALA A 49 -12.67 7.25 -9.42
N GLY A 50 -12.33 7.70 -8.21
CA GLY A 50 -12.26 6.86 -7.00
C GLY A 50 -11.82 7.66 -5.77
N GLY A 51 -11.62 6.99 -4.64
CA GLY A 51 -11.21 7.63 -3.37
C GLY A 51 -12.35 8.00 -2.41
N LEU A 52 -13.61 7.72 -2.78
CA LEU A 52 -14.75 7.66 -1.86
C LEU A 52 -14.84 6.24 -1.28
N ARG A 53 -15.20 6.11 0.02
CA ARG A 53 -15.18 4.84 0.79
C ARG A 53 -15.62 3.61 -0.03
N GLY A 54 -14.66 2.73 -0.34
CA GLY A 54 -14.89 1.42 -0.98
C GLY A 54 -14.96 1.43 -2.52
N LEU A 55 -14.59 2.52 -3.18
CA LEU A 55 -14.51 2.64 -4.64
C LEU A 55 -13.05 2.83 -5.08
N GLU A 56 -12.52 1.82 -5.78
CA GLU A 56 -11.18 1.82 -6.36
C GLU A 56 -11.06 2.82 -7.51
N SER A 57 -9.98 3.58 -7.56
CA SER A 57 -9.73 4.55 -8.65
C SER A 57 -9.09 3.94 -9.90
N TYR A 58 -9.02 2.61 -10.02
CA TYR A 58 -8.28 1.91 -11.07
C TYR A 58 -9.01 0.70 -11.65
N GLN A 59 -8.73 0.39 -12.92
CA GLN A 59 -9.14 -0.82 -13.63
C GLN A 59 -8.19 -1.19 -14.79
N SER A 60 -8.51 -2.24 -15.54
CA SER A 60 -7.69 -2.74 -16.65
C SER A 60 -8.31 -2.46 -18.01
N GLY A 61 -7.49 -2.45 -19.06
CA GLY A 61 -7.95 -2.34 -20.44
C GLY A 61 -7.07 -3.10 -21.42
N SER A 62 -7.55 -3.23 -22.66
CA SER A 62 -6.87 -3.91 -23.76
C SER A 62 -6.79 -3.01 -24.99
N LEU A 63 -5.61 -2.81 -25.56
CA LEU A 63 -5.42 -2.12 -26.84
C LEU A 63 -6.01 -2.98 -27.96
N ILE A 64 -6.92 -2.41 -28.76
CA ILE A 64 -7.62 -3.11 -29.85
C ILE A 64 -7.37 -2.47 -31.23
N SER A 65 -6.55 -1.42 -31.30
CA SER A 65 -6.09 -0.84 -32.57
C SER A 65 -4.70 -0.22 -32.44
N ASP A 66 -4.04 -0.08 -33.57
CA ASP A 66 -2.77 0.65 -33.72
C ASP A 66 -2.88 2.16 -33.46
N LYS A 67 -4.10 2.69 -33.43
CA LYS A 67 -4.43 4.11 -33.17
C LYS A 67 -4.79 4.40 -31.72
N GLY A 68 -4.49 3.49 -30.79
CA GLY A 68 -4.70 3.75 -29.36
C GLY A 68 -6.16 3.67 -28.88
N HIS A 69 -7.01 2.87 -29.55
CA HIS A 69 -8.32 2.50 -28.98
C HIS A 69 -8.16 1.38 -27.95
N ILE A 70 -8.82 1.52 -26.81
CA ILE A 70 -8.74 0.62 -25.67
C ILE A 70 -10.13 0.11 -25.32
N LEU A 71 -10.30 -1.20 -25.33
CA LEU A 71 -11.49 -1.87 -24.80
C LEU A 71 -11.36 -2.06 -23.29
N THR A 72 -12.39 -1.72 -22.53
CA THR A 72 -12.43 -1.92 -21.08
C THR A 72 -13.86 -2.15 -20.59
N ALA A 73 -14.03 -2.46 -19.30
CA ALA A 73 -15.34 -2.55 -18.67
C ALA A 73 -15.91 -1.15 -18.40
N TRP A 74 -17.20 -0.97 -18.65
CA TRP A 74 -17.92 0.25 -18.30
C TRP A 74 -18.18 0.30 -16.79
N SER A 75 -17.54 1.23 -16.11
CA SER A 75 -17.57 1.33 -14.65
C SER A 75 -17.47 2.78 -14.19
N TYR A 76 -17.69 2.98 -12.88
CA TYR A 76 -17.57 4.27 -12.23
C TYR A 76 -16.15 4.84 -12.33
N VAL A 77 -15.11 4.01 -12.54
CA VAL A 77 -13.73 4.49 -12.74
C VAL A 77 -13.66 5.46 -13.92
N LEU A 78 -14.55 5.30 -14.91
CA LEU A 78 -14.60 6.17 -16.09
C LEU A 78 -15.38 7.47 -15.85
N ASP A 79 -16.06 7.63 -14.70
CA ASP A 79 -16.86 8.82 -14.34
C ASP A 79 -15.97 9.95 -13.79
N SER A 80 -14.87 10.24 -14.47
CA SER A 80 -13.89 11.28 -14.11
C SER A 80 -13.74 12.29 -15.24
N SER A 81 -13.48 13.55 -14.89
CA SER A 81 -13.10 14.59 -15.86
C SER A 81 -11.74 14.32 -16.52
N VAL A 82 -10.90 13.50 -15.87
CA VAL A 82 -9.60 13.06 -16.39
C VAL A 82 -9.47 11.56 -16.19
N ILE A 83 -9.37 10.82 -17.29
CA ILE A 83 -9.04 9.38 -17.29
C ILE A 83 -7.59 9.26 -17.72
N THR A 84 -6.75 8.62 -16.91
CA THR A 84 -5.34 8.38 -17.22
C THR A 84 -5.14 6.92 -17.59
N VAL A 85 -4.45 6.69 -18.71
CA VAL A 85 -4.03 5.36 -19.16
C VAL A 85 -2.52 5.27 -19.07
N VAL A 86 -2.02 4.17 -18.51
CA VAL A 86 -0.60 3.84 -18.43
C VAL A 86 -0.33 2.60 -19.29
N LEU A 87 0.59 2.70 -20.24
CA LEU A 87 1.06 1.59 -21.08
C LEU A 87 2.07 0.70 -20.35
N ASP A 88 2.45 -0.42 -20.95
CA ASP A 88 3.44 -1.36 -20.39
C ASP A 88 4.82 -0.73 -20.20
N ASP A 89 5.17 0.24 -21.05
CA ASP A 89 6.43 1.01 -20.98
C ASP A 89 6.37 2.19 -19.99
N GLY A 90 5.27 2.33 -19.24
CA GLY A 90 5.08 3.39 -18.25
C GLY A 90 4.70 4.75 -18.82
N ARG A 91 4.57 4.91 -20.15
CA ARG A 91 4.03 6.13 -20.76
C ARG A 91 2.58 6.35 -20.38
N ARG A 92 2.23 7.61 -20.15
CA ARG A 92 0.91 8.04 -19.68
C ARG A 92 0.19 8.88 -20.71
N PHE A 93 -1.10 8.64 -20.84
CA PHE A 93 -1.96 9.36 -21.76
C PHE A 93 -3.25 9.75 -21.04
N VAL A 94 -3.72 10.98 -21.27
CA VAL A 94 -5.10 11.33 -20.97
C VAL A 94 -5.97 10.65 -22.03
N ALA A 95 -6.98 9.92 -21.57
CA ALA A 95 -7.89 9.18 -22.41
C ALA A 95 -9.25 9.85 -22.50
N GLU A 96 -9.83 9.83 -23.69
CA GLU A 96 -11.22 10.24 -23.92
C GLU A 96 -12.13 9.01 -23.92
N LEU A 97 -13.29 9.10 -23.26
CA LEU A 97 -14.34 8.09 -23.39
C LEU A 97 -15.01 8.24 -24.76
N ALA A 98 -14.58 7.44 -25.73
CA ALA A 98 -15.05 7.51 -27.11
C ALA A 98 -16.49 7.00 -27.25
N ALA A 99 -16.81 5.87 -26.61
CA ALA A 99 -18.15 5.28 -26.62
C ALA A 99 -18.34 4.27 -25.46
N ALA A 100 -19.58 3.91 -25.14
CA ALA A 100 -19.89 2.84 -24.20
C ALA A 100 -21.16 2.08 -24.60
N ASP A 101 -21.21 0.79 -24.31
CA ASP A 101 -22.42 -0.04 -24.43
C ASP A 101 -22.81 -0.61 -23.07
N PRO A 102 -23.76 0.02 -22.36
CA PRO A 102 -24.28 -0.45 -21.08
C PRO A 102 -24.82 -1.88 -21.07
N ARG A 103 -25.28 -2.39 -22.22
CA ARG A 103 -25.91 -3.73 -22.32
C ARG A 103 -24.88 -4.83 -22.16
N PHE A 104 -23.70 -4.64 -22.73
CA PHE A 104 -22.55 -5.53 -22.60
C PHE A 104 -21.63 -5.11 -21.43
N GLY A 105 -21.86 -3.94 -20.85
CA GLY A 105 -21.03 -3.41 -19.77
C GLY A 105 -19.61 -3.07 -20.23
N ILE A 106 -19.46 -2.63 -21.49
CA ILE A 106 -18.15 -2.31 -22.10
C ILE A 106 -18.03 -0.83 -22.46
N ALA A 107 -16.80 -0.34 -22.48
CA ALA A 107 -16.46 1.01 -22.89
C ALA A 107 -15.24 1.01 -23.82
N LEU A 108 -15.17 2.02 -24.69
CA LEU A 108 -14.08 2.28 -25.59
C LEU A 108 -13.43 3.60 -25.20
N LEU A 109 -12.14 3.55 -24.87
CA LEU A 109 -11.32 4.75 -24.64
C LEU A 109 -10.44 5.02 -25.85
N LYS A 110 -10.06 6.28 -26.04
CA LYS A 110 -9.09 6.73 -27.04
C LYS A 110 -7.96 7.50 -26.38
N ILE A 111 -6.72 7.12 -26.68
CA ILE A 111 -5.51 7.85 -26.29
C ILE A 111 -4.76 8.33 -27.54
N ASP A 112 -4.04 9.45 -27.43
CA ASP A 112 -3.28 10.02 -28.55
C ASP A 112 -1.93 9.33 -28.75
N VAL A 113 -1.96 8.16 -29.40
CA VAL A 113 -0.78 7.37 -29.75
C VAL A 113 -1.01 6.58 -31.04
N GLU A 114 0.05 6.36 -31.81
CA GLU A 114 0.04 5.55 -33.03
C GLU A 114 1.12 4.46 -32.99
N GLY A 115 0.91 3.37 -33.74
CA GLY A 115 1.89 2.28 -33.90
C GLY A 115 2.06 1.39 -32.68
N VAL A 116 1.10 1.39 -31.75
CA VAL A 116 1.13 0.55 -30.55
C VAL A 116 0.72 -0.90 -30.85
N PRO A 117 1.28 -1.89 -30.16
CA PRO A 117 0.79 -3.27 -30.22
C PRO A 117 -0.67 -3.37 -29.78
N PHE A 118 -1.46 -4.21 -30.46
CA PHE A 118 -2.89 -4.36 -30.15
C PHE A 118 -3.38 -5.78 -30.41
N PHE A 119 -4.53 -6.12 -29.82
CA PHE A 119 -5.25 -7.35 -30.12
C PHE A 119 -6.02 -7.22 -31.44
N ASN A 120 -5.68 -8.07 -32.40
CA ASN A 120 -6.49 -8.23 -33.59
C ASN A 120 -7.72 -9.11 -33.26
N LEU A 121 -8.89 -8.48 -33.12
CA LEU A 121 -10.14 -9.14 -32.73
C LEU A 121 -10.71 -10.10 -33.81
N ASP A 122 -10.29 -9.96 -35.06
CA ASP A 122 -10.66 -10.89 -36.15
C ASP A 122 -9.98 -12.25 -35.96
N LYS A 123 -8.82 -12.27 -35.28
CA LYS A 123 -8.10 -13.48 -34.89
C LYS A 123 -8.51 -14.00 -33.51
N GLY A 124 -9.59 -13.47 -32.95
CA GLY A 124 -10.09 -13.92 -31.65
C GLY A 124 -10.55 -15.37 -31.66
N VAL A 125 -10.40 -16.04 -30.52
CA VAL A 125 -10.68 -17.47 -30.34
C VAL A 125 -11.86 -17.69 -29.39
N SER A 126 -12.62 -18.76 -29.59
CA SER A 126 -13.76 -19.12 -28.74
C SER A 126 -13.46 -20.42 -27.99
N PRO A 127 -12.79 -20.33 -26.82
CA PRO A 127 -12.41 -21.52 -26.06
C PRO A 127 -13.62 -22.25 -25.50
N GLN A 128 -13.48 -23.56 -25.33
CA GLN A 128 -14.47 -24.48 -24.77
C GLN A 128 -14.10 -24.91 -23.35
N ALA A 129 -15.04 -25.52 -22.64
CA ALA A 129 -14.76 -26.06 -21.32
C ALA A 129 -13.62 -27.09 -21.37
N GLY A 130 -12.61 -26.93 -20.51
CA GLY A 130 -11.37 -27.71 -20.50
C GLY A 130 -10.20 -27.05 -21.23
N ASP A 131 -10.42 -26.01 -22.05
CA ASP A 131 -9.34 -25.30 -22.72
C ASP A 131 -8.54 -24.45 -21.72
N ARG A 132 -7.21 -24.46 -21.87
CA ARG A 132 -6.30 -23.65 -21.07
C ARG A 132 -6.33 -22.19 -21.53
N ILE A 133 -6.33 -21.28 -20.56
CA ILE A 133 -6.35 -19.83 -20.77
C ILE A 133 -5.31 -19.12 -19.93
N LEU A 134 -5.00 -17.88 -20.33
CA LEU A 134 -4.29 -16.90 -19.53
C LEU A 134 -5.18 -15.67 -19.36
N SER A 135 -5.09 -15.02 -18.21
CA SER A 135 -5.76 -13.77 -17.91
C SER A 135 -4.74 -12.70 -17.58
N PHE A 136 -4.98 -11.48 -18.06
CA PHE A 136 -4.08 -10.35 -17.91
C PHE A 136 -4.83 -9.16 -17.35
N SER A 137 -4.44 -8.69 -16.17
CA SER A 137 -5.07 -7.52 -15.54
C SER A 137 -4.24 -6.89 -14.43
N ASN A 138 -4.56 -5.65 -14.08
CA ASN A 138 -3.99 -4.93 -12.93
C ASN A 138 -4.85 -5.12 -11.67
N LEU A 139 -5.06 -6.37 -11.26
CA LEU A 139 -5.80 -6.66 -10.04
C LEU A 139 -5.14 -6.04 -8.80
N PHE A 140 -5.95 -5.45 -7.92
CA PHE A 140 -5.57 -4.69 -6.72
C PHE A 140 -4.62 -3.50 -6.95
N GLY A 141 -4.42 -3.07 -8.19
CA GLY A 141 -3.61 -1.90 -8.50
C GLY A 141 -2.13 -2.07 -8.15
N ILE A 142 -1.64 -3.31 -8.09
CA ILE A 142 -0.25 -3.63 -7.72
C ILE A 142 0.77 -3.30 -8.80
N ALA A 143 0.31 -3.00 -10.02
CA ALA A 143 1.11 -2.41 -11.08
C ALA A 143 0.71 -0.94 -11.21
N ALA A 144 1.69 -0.03 -11.27
CA ALA A 144 1.44 1.41 -11.23
C ALA A 144 2.05 2.17 -12.42
N GLY A 145 3.32 1.88 -12.73
CA GLY A 145 4.11 2.48 -13.80
C GLY A 145 4.35 1.54 -14.98
N ASP A 146 5.59 1.11 -15.16
CA ASP A 146 6.08 0.19 -16.20
C ASP A 146 6.12 -1.28 -15.73
N GLU A 147 5.63 -1.58 -14.52
CA GLU A 147 5.58 -2.97 -14.06
C GLU A 147 4.58 -3.77 -14.91
N PRO A 148 4.86 -5.04 -15.25
CA PRO A 148 3.90 -5.85 -15.99
C PRO A 148 2.55 -5.96 -15.25
N ALA A 149 1.44 -6.06 -16.00
CA ALA A 149 0.17 -6.44 -15.41
C ALA A 149 0.28 -7.88 -14.86
N SER A 150 -0.59 -8.26 -13.94
CA SER A 150 -0.59 -9.63 -13.43
C SER A 150 -1.10 -10.60 -14.49
N VAL A 151 -0.44 -11.75 -14.58
CA VAL A 151 -0.85 -12.87 -15.44
C VAL A 151 -1.26 -14.04 -14.57
N LEU A 152 -2.49 -14.52 -14.73
CA LEU A 152 -2.98 -15.73 -14.05
C LEU A 152 -3.34 -16.78 -15.09
N SER A 153 -2.95 -18.02 -14.82
CA SER A 153 -3.26 -19.21 -15.60
C SER A 153 -4.52 -19.92 -15.09
N GLY A 154 -5.21 -20.60 -15.99
CA GLY A 154 -6.38 -21.39 -15.64
C GLY A 154 -6.98 -22.10 -16.84
N TYR A 155 -8.20 -22.56 -16.65
CA TYR A 155 -9.02 -23.28 -17.62
C TYR A 155 -10.39 -22.65 -17.72
N VAL A 156 -11.02 -22.78 -18.88
CA VAL A 156 -12.46 -22.54 -19.00
C VAL A 156 -13.18 -23.69 -18.29
N SER A 157 -13.86 -23.39 -17.20
CA SER A 157 -14.65 -24.35 -16.41
C SER A 157 -15.99 -24.66 -17.09
N ALA A 158 -16.63 -23.64 -17.67
CA ALA A 158 -17.91 -23.79 -18.37
C ALA A 158 -18.18 -22.61 -19.32
N VAL A 159 -19.07 -22.82 -20.30
CA VAL A 159 -19.65 -21.75 -21.10
C VAL A 159 -21.16 -21.74 -20.85
N THR A 160 -21.69 -20.64 -20.31
CA THR A 160 -23.09 -20.61 -19.84
C THR A 160 -23.67 -19.19 -19.86
N PRO A 161 -24.99 -18.99 -19.99
CA PRO A 161 -25.61 -17.68 -19.84
C PRO A 161 -25.32 -17.03 -18.48
N LEU A 162 -25.09 -15.71 -18.47
CA LEU A 162 -24.78 -14.97 -17.25
C LEU A 162 -26.04 -14.71 -16.41
N GLU A 163 -26.27 -15.57 -15.43
CA GLU A 163 -27.29 -15.38 -14.40
C GLU A 163 -26.67 -14.81 -13.12
N ALA A 164 -26.37 -13.52 -13.12
CA ALA A 164 -25.62 -12.88 -12.05
C ALA A 164 -26.19 -11.52 -11.63
N ARG A 165 -25.82 -11.07 -10.42
CA ARG A 165 -26.22 -9.80 -9.83
C ARG A 165 -25.03 -9.07 -9.22
N ARG A 166 -25.10 -7.74 -9.16
CA ARG A 166 -24.22 -6.89 -8.34
C ARG A 166 -25.07 -6.31 -7.22
N SER A 167 -24.80 -6.69 -5.97
CA SER A 167 -25.71 -6.39 -4.85
C SER A 167 -27.14 -6.89 -5.14
N THR A 168 -28.16 -6.05 -5.03
CA THR A 168 -29.58 -6.40 -5.28
C THR A 168 -30.01 -6.31 -6.75
N PHE A 169 -29.17 -5.81 -7.67
CA PHE A 169 -29.56 -5.56 -9.07
C PHE A 169 -29.00 -6.62 -10.02
N PRO A 170 -29.80 -7.11 -11.00
CA PRO A 170 -29.33 -8.07 -12.00
C PRO A 170 -28.29 -7.45 -12.94
N SER A 171 -27.41 -8.28 -13.49
CA SER A 171 -26.49 -7.88 -14.56
C SER A 171 -27.26 -7.40 -15.79
N ALA A 172 -26.75 -6.34 -16.44
CA ALA A 172 -27.30 -5.84 -17.70
C ALA A 172 -27.10 -6.83 -18.86
N TYR A 173 -25.99 -7.57 -18.85
CA TYR A 173 -25.72 -8.66 -19.78
C TYR A 173 -26.20 -9.99 -19.19
N GLN A 174 -26.94 -10.77 -19.98
CA GLN A 174 -27.43 -12.12 -19.61
C GLN A 174 -27.04 -13.20 -20.64
N GLY A 175 -26.23 -12.85 -21.63
CA GLY A 175 -25.79 -13.78 -22.68
C GLY A 175 -24.66 -14.72 -22.23
N PRO A 176 -24.11 -15.54 -23.14
CA PRO A 176 -23.06 -16.51 -22.82
C PRO A 176 -21.79 -15.87 -22.26
N VAL A 177 -21.25 -16.44 -21.18
CA VAL A 177 -19.96 -16.10 -20.59
C VAL A 177 -19.04 -17.31 -20.47
N LEU A 178 -17.74 -17.07 -20.50
CA LEU A 178 -16.72 -18.04 -20.11
C LEU A 178 -16.60 -18.00 -18.58
N ILE A 179 -16.95 -19.09 -17.89
CA ILE A 179 -16.61 -19.29 -16.48
C ILE A 179 -15.23 -19.90 -16.42
N VAL A 180 -14.32 -19.30 -15.65
CA VAL A 180 -12.92 -19.74 -15.56
C VAL A 180 -12.53 -20.05 -14.12
N ASP A 181 -11.53 -20.90 -13.92
CA ASP A 181 -10.97 -21.19 -12.59
C ASP A 181 -9.80 -20.27 -12.19
N ALA A 182 -9.30 -19.44 -13.13
CA ALA A 182 -8.44 -18.30 -12.86
C ALA A 182 -9.21 -17.24 -12.06
N ILE A 183 -8.56 -16.63 -11.05
CA ILE A 183 -9.21 -15.66 -10.15
C ILE A 183 -9.22 -14.27 -10.80
N VAL A 184 -10.22 -14.02 -11.64
CA VAL A 184 -10.34 -12.81 -12.49
C VAL A 184 -11.37 -11.80 -11.99
N ASN A 185 -11.98 -12.03 -10.84
CA ASN A 185 -13.05 -11.19 -10.27
C ASN A 185 -12.58 -10.22 -9.17
N ASN A 186 -11.28 -9.98 -9.08
CA ASN A 186 -10.69 -9.09 -8.10
C ASN A 186 -10.86 -7.61 -8.52
N PRO A 187 -10.87 -6.67 -7.55
CA PRO A 187 -10.85 -5.24 -7.84
C PRO A 187 -9.74 -4.87 -8.83
N GLY A 188 -10.07 -4.04 -9.81
CA GLY A 188 -9.14 -3.61 -10.87
C GLY A 188 -8.96 -4.60 -12.03
N ALA A 189 -9.42 -5.85 -11.91
CA ALA A 189 -9.30 -6.85 -12.97
C ALA A 189 -10.23 -6.58 -14.17
N ALA A 190 -11.39 -5.98 -13.90
CA ALA A 190 -12.41 -5.69 -14.90
C ALA A 190 -11.85 -4.91 -16.09
N GLY A 191 -12.20 -5.34 -17.30
CA GLY A 191 -11.69 -4.79 -18.55
C GLY A 191 -10.35 -5.37 -19.02
N GLY A 192 -9.72 -6.24 -18.22
CA GLY A 192 -8.54 -7.01 -18.64
C GLY A 192 -8.87 -8.07 -19.71
N ALA A 193 -7.84 -8.77 -20.19
CA ALA A 193 -7.96 -9.71 -21.29
C ALA A 193 -7.91 -11.17 -20.82
N LEU A 194 -8.69 -12.03 -21.46
CA LEU A 194 -8.50 -13.48 -21.48
C LEU A 194 -7.88 -13.86 -22.83
N THR A 195 -6.87 -14.73 -22.85
CA THR A 195 -6.27 -15.28 -24.06
C THR A 195 -6.20 -16.81 -24.02
N ASP A 196 -6.08 -17.44 -25.19
CA ASP A 196 -5.59 -18.82 -25.26
C ASP A 196 -4.09 -18.88 -24.91
N GLN A 197 -3.54 -20.09 -24.90
CA GLN A 197 -2.11 -20.35 -24.69
C GLN A 197 -1.20 -19.82 -25.82
N HIS A 198 -1.77 -19.30 -26.91
CA HIS A 198 -1.06 -18.71 -28.04
C HIS A 198 -1.13 -17.17 -28.06
N GLY A 199 -1.78 -16.57 -27.06
CA GLY A 199 -1.92 -15.11 -26.92
C GLY A 199 -3.03 -14.51 -27.79
N HIS A 200 -3.91 -15.33 -28.39
CA HIS A 200 -5.08 -14.84 -29.12
C HIS A 200 -6.18 -14.42 -28.15
N PHE A 201 -6.83 -13.30 -28.44
CA PHE A 201 -7.88 -12.74 -27.58
C PHE A 201 -9.10 -13.67 -27.52
N ALA A 202 -9.44 -14.14 -26.32
CA ALA A 202 -10.56 -15.03 -26.07
C ALA A 202 -11.78 -14.29 -25.51
N GLY A 203 -11.56 -13.23 -24.72
CA GLY A 203 -12.65 -12.46 -24.13
C GLY A 203 -12.19 -11.33 -23.21
N LEU A 204 -13.17 -10.52 -22.79
CA LEU A 204 -12.96 -9.40 -21.87
C LEU A 204 -13.36 -9.81 -20.44
N ILE A 205 -12.50 -9.58 -19.47
CA ILE A 205 -12.79 -9.83 -18.05
C ILE A 205 -13.93 -8.91 -17.60
N GLY A 206 -14.99 -9.50 -17.06
CA GLY A 206 -16.17 -8.76 -16.60
C GLY A 206 -15.98 -8.07 -15.25
N LYS A 207 -17.02 -7.37 -14.79
CA LYS A 207 -17.06 -6.72 -13.47
C LYS A 207 -17.30 -7.75 -12.36
N GLU A 208 -17.01 -7.40 -11.12
CA GLU A 208 -17.23 -8.28 -9.97
C GLU A 208 -18.74 -8.53 -9.79
N LEU A 209 -19.16 -9.80 -9.97
CA LEU A 209 -20.54 -10.23 -9.86
C LEU A 209 -20.68 -11.48 -9.00
N ARG A 210 -21.84 -11.64 -8.37
CA ARG A 210 -22.25 -12.86 -7.69
C ARG A 210 -23.32 -13.58 -8.48
N SER A 211 -23.25 -14.91 -8.51
CA SER A 211 -24.32 -15.77 -9.01
C SER A 211 -25.63 -15.44 -8.30
N SER A 212 -26.71 -15.25 -9.08
CA SER A 212 -28.04 -14.98 -8.51
C SER A 212 -28.62 -16.18 -7.75
N ARG A 213 -28.11 -17.39 -8.02
CA ARG A 213 -28.62 -18.65 -7.44
C ARG A 213 -28.07 -18.98 -6.07
N ASN A 214 -26.77 -18.74 -5.85
CA ASN A 214 -26.06 -19.19 -4.65
C ASN A 214 -25.14 -18.12 -4.04
N ASP A 215 -25.18 -16.88 -4.55
CA ASP A 215 -24.42 -15.73 -4.04
C ASP A 215 -22.89 -15.92 -4.05
N ILE A 216 -22.37 -16.85 -4.84
CA ILE A 216 -20.93 -17.08 -5.02
C ILE A 216 -20.38 -16.09 -6.04
N TRP A 217 -19.21 -15.53 -5.77
CA TRP A 217 -18.50 -14.68 -6.72
C TRP A 217 -18.10 -15.44 -7.99
N LEU A 218 -18.34 -14.85 -9.15
CA LEU A 218 -18.08 -15.48 -10.43
C LEU A 218 -16.77 -14.98 -11.03
N ASN A 219 -15.89 -15.90 -11.40
CA ASN A 219 -14.74 -15.66 -12.27
C ASN A 219 -15.20 -15.86 -13.72
N TYR A 220 -15.38 -14.77 -14.47
CA TYR A 220 -15.90 -14.85 -15.82
C TYR A 220 -15.32 -13.81 -16.79
N ALA A 221 -15.41 -14.13 -18.07
CA ALA A 221 -15.14 -13.22 -19.18
C ALA A 221 -16.26 -13.27 -20.22
N ILE A 222 -16.54 -12.14 -20.86
CA ILE A 222 -17.45 -12.08 -22.01
C ILE A 222 -16.65 -12.55 -23.25
N PRO A 223 -17.06 -13.63 -23.94
CA PRO A 223 -16.33 -14.18 -25.07
C PRO A 223 -16.26 -13.18 -26.22
N ILE A 224 -15.16 -13.22 -26.99
CA ILE A 224 -15.00 -12.37 -28.18
C ILE A 224 -16.14 -12.54 -29.20
N ALA A 225 -16.71 -13.73 -29.31
CA ALA A 225 -17.86 -14.01 -30.18
C ALA A 225 -19.09 -13.13 -29.86
N GLN A 226 -19.23 -12.68 -28.60
CA GLN A 226 -20.30 -11.80 -28.15
C GLN A 226 -19.92 -10.31 -28.25
N LEU A 227 -18.62 -10.00 -28.30
CA LEU A 227 -18.10 -8.64 -28.25
C LEU A 227 -17.78 -8.03 -29.62
N ARG A 228 -17.48 -8.86 -30.63
CA ARG A 228 -17.01 -8.39 -31.94
C ARG A 228 -17.94 -7.35 -32.57
N GLU A 229 -19.21 -7.70 -32.71
CA GLU A 229 -20.21 -6.83 -33.34
C GLU A 229 -20.51 -5.57 -32.50
N PRO A 230 -20.70 -5.64 -31.16
CA PRO A 230 -20.77 -4.43 -30.33
C PRO A 230 -19.56 -3.51 -30.45
N ILE A 231 -18.34 -4.04 -30.50
CA ILE A 231 -17.12 -3.25 -30.63
C ILE A 231 -17.06 -2.54 -31.98
N GLU A 232 -17.39 -3.23 -33.07
CA GLU A 232 -17.47 -2.64 -34.41
C GLU A 232 -18.51 -1.50 -34.47
N ASP A 233 -19.65 -1.67 -33.81
CA ASP A 233 -20.67 -0.64 -33.71
C ASP A 233 -20.19 0.57 -32.91
N LEU A 234 -19.50 0.36 -31.78
CA LEU A 234 -18.92 1.44 -30.99
C LEU A 234 -17.86 2.22 -31.77
N LEU A 235 -16.96 1.50 -32.46
CA LEU A 235 -15.94 2.11 -33.34
C LEU A 235 -16.56 2.91 -34.50
N ALA A 236 -17.74 2.49 -34.99
CA ALA A 236 -18.47 3.15 -36.05
C ALA A 236 -19.48 4.20 -35.56
N GLY A 237 -19.62 4.42 -34.25
CA GLY A 237 -20.58 5.36 -33.66
C GLY A 237 -22.06 4.96 -33.81
N ARG A 238 -22.37 3.67 -33.98
CA ARG A 238 -23.73 3.14 -34.11
C ARG A 238 -24.31 2.75 -32.73
N SER A 239 -25.59 3.01 -32.49
CA SER A 239 -26.31 2.58 -31.27
C SER A 239 -27.52 1.72 -31.64
N ARG A 240 -27.72 0.58 -30.94
CA ARG A 240 -28.82 -0.35 -31.19
C ARG A 240 -29.90 -0.27 -30.10
N PRO A 241 -31.19 -0.21 -30.45
CA PRO A 241 -32.28 -0.36 -29.48
C PRO A 241 -32.36 -1.79 -28.92
N ILE A 242 -32.90 -1.92 -27.71
CA ILE A 242 -33.16 -3.18 -27.03
C ILE A 242 -34.34 -3.86 -27.74
N VAL A 243 -34.12 -5.05 -28.31
CA VAL A 243 -35.18 -5.90 -28.85
C VAL A 243 -35.05 -7.27 -28.21
N ASP A 244 -36.15 -7.72 -27.61
CA ASP A 244 -36.31 -9.02 -26.96
C ASP A 244 -36.74 -10.05 -28.02
N PRO A 245 -35.98 -11.14 -28.27
CA PRO A 245 -36.34 -12.12 -29.28
C PRO A 245 -37.02 -13.33 -28.62
N GLU A 246 -38.33 -13.30 -28.47
CA GLU A 246 -39.11 -14.54 -28.39
C GLU A 246 -39.08 -15.22 -29.77
N LYS A 247 -38.31 -16.32 -29.91
CA LYS A 247 -38.30 -17.14 -31.13
C LYS A 247 -39.53 -18.05 -31.16
N GLU A 248 -40.40 -17.89 -32.16
CA GLU A 248 -41.45 -18.86 -32.50
C GLU A 248 -40.86 -20.19 -33.02
N LYS A 249 -41.55 -21.31 -32.77
CA LYS A 249 -41.15 -22.66 -33.21
C LYS A 249 -41.37 -22.85 -34.72
N PRO A 250 -40.51 -23.60 -35.42
CA PRO A 250 -40.65 -23.89 -36.85
C PRO A 250 -41.87 -24.78 -37.15
N LEU A 251 -42.42 -24.67 -38.36
CA LEU A 251 -43.61 -25.41 -38.82
C LEU A 251 -43.39 -26.93 -38.92
N SER A 252 -42.13 -27.39 -39.05
CA SER A 252 -41.75 -28.80 -39.14
C SER A 252 -40.56 -29.11 -38.23
N PRO A 253 -40.79 -29.38 -36.94
CA PRO A 253 -39.71 -29.58 -35.98
C PRO A 253 -38.97 -30.90 -36.20
N LEU A 254 -37.66 -30.89 -35.93
CA LEU A 254 -36.84 -32.09 -35.84
C LEU A 254 -37.33 -33.02 -34.70
N THR A 255 -37.25 -34.33 -34.88
CA THR A 255 -37.58 -35.30 -33.81
C THR A 255 -36.58 -36.46 -33.78
N LEU A 256 -36.50 -37.16 -32.65
CA LEU A 256 -35.64 -38.34 -32.46
C LEU A 256 -35.94 -39.45 -33.49
N THR A 257 -37.21 -39.60 -33.88
CA THR A 257 -37.63 -40.55 -34.92
C THR A 257 -37.14 -40.17 -36.31
N HIS A 258 -37.04 -38.88 -36.64
CA HIS A 258 -36.51 -38.44 -37.93
C HIS A 258 -35.02 -38.74 -38.08
N ILE A 259 -34.25 -38.67 -36.98
CA ILE A 259 -32.81 -38.97 -37.01
C ILE A 259 -32.49 -40.45 -36.73
N GLY A 260 -33.47 -41.26 -36.32
CA GLY A 260 -33.32 -42.71 -36.06
C GLY A 260 -32.65 -43.05 -34.73
N VAL A 261 -32.86 -42.25 -33.69
CA VAL A 261 -32.37 -42.50 -32.33
C VAL A 261 -33.51 -42.97 -31.43
N VAL A 262 -33.31 -44.10 -30.76
CA VAL A 262 -34.19 -44.57 -29.68
C VAL A 262 -33.46 -44.39 -28.36
N LEU A 263 -34.03 -43.60 -27.46
CA LEU A 263 -33.50 -43.39 -26.11
C LEU A 263 -34.08 -44.44 -25.16
N VAL A 264 -33.32 -44.75 -24.11
CA VAL A 264 -33.79 -45.61 -23.00
C VAL A 264 -35.08 -45.00 -22.42
N PRO A 265 -36.13 -45.79 -22.10
CA PRO A 265 -37.39 -45.24 -21.59
C PRO A 265 -37.20 -44.35 -20.36
N ASP A 266 -37.96 -43.25 -20.32
CA ASP A 266 -37.90 -42.27 -19.24
C ASP A 266 -38.41 -42.87 -17.93
N VAL A 267 -37.55 -42.89 -16.89
CA VAL A 267 -37.86 -43.51 -15.59
C VAL A 267 -38.10 -42.46 -14.49
N LEU A 268 -37.62 -41.22 -14.68
CA LEU A 268 -37.71 -40.07 -13.77
C LEU A 268 -37.68 -38.75 -14.56
N ASP A 269 -38.22 -37.63 -14.03
CA ASP A 269 -38.28 -36.31 -14.73
C ASP A 269 -36.93 -35.73 -15.21
N LYS A 270 -35.80 -36.31 -14.81
CA LYS A 270 -34.44 -35.91 -15.19
C LYS A 270 -33.62 -37.05 -15.80
N THR A 271 -34.26 -38.06 -16.40
CA THR A 271 -33.52 -39.15 -17.05
C THR A 271 -32.62 -38.56 -18.15
N PRO A 272 -31.30 -38.80 -18.12
CA PRO A 272 -30.40 -38.34 -19.17
C PRO A 272 -30.71 -39.06 -20.50
N PRO A 273 -30.42 -38.44 -21.65
CA PRO A 273 -30.67 -39.02 -22.96
C PRO A 273 -29.61 -40.05 -23.34
N TYR A 274 -29.73 -41.25 -22.77
CA TYR A 274 -28.95 -42.42 -23.18
C TYR A 274 -29.54 -43.04 -24.43
N VAL A 275 -28.69 -43.30 -25.42
CA VAL A 275 -29.08 -44.00 -26.65
C VAL A 275 -29.23 -45.49 -26.35
N GLU A 276 -30.46 -46.00 -26.42
CA GLU A 276 -30.76 -47.44 -26.28
C GLU A 276 -30.39 -48.19 -27.56
N ARG A 277 -30.82 -47.64 -28.71
CA ARG A 277 -30.41 -48.16 -30.01
C ARG A 277 -30.47 -47.08 -31.08
N VAL A 278 -29.73 -47.34 -32.14
CA VAL A 278 -29.74 -46.57 -33.39
C VAL A 278 -30.42 -47.40 -34.46
N GLU A 279 -31.35 -46.81 -35.21
CA GLU A 279 -32.06 -47.49 -36.30
C GLU A 279 -31.16 -47.65 -37.53
N ARG A 280 -31.32 -48.76 -38.25
CA ARG A 280 -30.55 -49.03 -39.48
C ARG A 280 -30.98 -48.10 -40.62
N ASP A 281 -30.03 -47.74 -41.47
CA ASP A 281 -30.17 -46.81 -42.60
C ASP A 281 -30.64 -45.41 -42.17
N SER A 282 -30.39 -45.02 -40.92
CA SER A 282 -30.78 -43.72 -40.34
C SER A 282 -29.67 -42.67 -40.38
N LEU A 283 -30.04 -41.39 -40.17
CA LEU A 283 -29.07 -40.29 -40.06
C LEU A 283 -28.12 -40.49 -38.86
N ALA A 284 -28.61 -41.04 -37.75
CA ALA A 284 -27.80 -41.35 -36.58
C ALA A 284 -26.80 -42.49 -36.83
N GLU A 285 -27.16 -43.51 -37.62
CA GLU A 285 -26.22 -44.56 -38.02
C GLU A 285 -25.13 -43.99 -38.96
N ALA A 286 -25.53 -43.16 -39.94
CA ALA A 286 -24.60 -42.48 -40.83
C ALA A 286 -23.65 -41.53 -40.05
N ALA A 287 -24.13 -40.92 -38.96
CA ALA A 287 -23.36 -40.08 -38.05
C ALA A 287 -22.57 -40.85 -36.99
N LYS A 288 -22.60 -42.19 -37.00
CA LYS A 288 -21.87 -43.09 -36.09
C LYS A 288 -22.23 -42.95 -34.60
N LEU A 289 -23.48 -42.59 -34.29
CA LEU A 289 -24.02 -42.78 -32.95
C LEU A 289 -24.05 -44.28 -32.61
N GLN A 290 -23.85 -44.63 -31.35
CA GLN A 290 -23.82 -46.00 -30.86
C GLN A 290 -24.78 -46.19 -29.68
N PRO A 291 -25.27 -47.42 -29.45
CA PRO A 291 -25.86 -47.76 -28.16
C PRO A 291 -24.91 -47.39 -27.01
N ASP A 292 -25.48 -46.97 -25.88
CA ASP A 292 -24.79 -46.49 -24.67
C ASP A 292 -24.12 -45.11 -24.77
N ASP A 293 -24.20 -44.42 -25.91
CA ASP A 293 -23.82 -43.00 -26.00
C ASP A 293 -24.73 -42.15 -25.09
N LEU A 294 -24.12 -41.27 -24.28
CA LEU A 294 -24.84 -40.22 -23.56
C LEU A 294 -24.77 -38.92 -24.36
N ILE A 295 -25.92 -38.43 -24.83
CA ILE A 295 -25.99 -37.15 -25.56
C ILE A 295 -25.85 -36.00 -24.55
N LEU A 296 -24.69 -35.34 -24.56
CA LEU A 296 -24.39 -34.21 -23.68
C LEU A 296 -24.76 -32.87 -24.31
N TYR A 297 -24.57 -32.70 -25.62
CA TYR A 297 -24.91 -31.45 -26.31
C TYR A 297 -25.62 -31.70 -27.63
N ALA A 298 -26.53 -30.79 -27.98
CA ALA A 298 -27.10 -30.65 -29.32
C ALA A 298 -26.90 -29.20 -29.81
N ASP A 299 -26.18 -29.03 -30.92
CA ASP A 299 -25.71 -27.75 -31.45
C ASP A 299 -25.06 -26.86 -30.38
N GLY A 300 -24.13 -27.45 -29.63
CA GLY A 300 -23.40 -26.77 -28.55
C GLY A 300 -24.26 -26.40 -27.32
N THR A 301 -25.53 -26.78 -27.28
CA THR A 301 -26.41 -26.57 -26.12
C THR A 301 -26.41 -27.80 -25.23
N LEU A 302 -26.13 -27.63 -23.93
CA LEU A 302 -26.11 -28.72 -22.95
C LEU A 302 -27.51 -29.34 -22.80
N ILE A 303 -27.58 -30.66 -22.88
CA ILE A 303 -28.79 -31.46 -22.78
C ILE A 303 -28.78 -32.20 -21.45
N SER A 304 -29.58 -31.72 -20.51
CA SER A 304 -29.60 -32.22 -19.14
C SER A 304 -30.65 -33.32 -18.89
N SER A 305 -31.55 -33.57 -19.84
CA SER A 305 -32.56 -34.63 -19.78
C SER A 305 -33.11 -34.99 -21.16
N GLN A 306 -33.82 -36.13 -21.26
CA GLN A 306 -34.56 -36.51 -22.48
C GLN A 306 -35.58 -35.46 -22.91
N LYS A 307 -36.30 -34.88 -21.94
CA LYS A 307 -37.25 -33.79 -22.20
C LYS A 307 -36.56 -32.56 -22.78
N ALA A 308 -35.40 -32.18 -22.25
CA ALA A 308 -34.62 -31.05 -22.76
C ALA A 308 -34.12 -31.30 -24.20
N LEU A 309 -33.77 -32.55 -24.53
CA LEU A 309 -33.38 -32.95 -25.89
C LEU A 309 -34.54 -32.80 -26.89
N VAL A 310 -35.71 -33.36 -26.54
CA VAL A 310 -36.92 -33.29 -27.37
C VAL A 310 -37.39 -31.85 -27.53
N GLU A 311 -37.36 -31.07 -26.45
CA GLU A 311 -37.71 -29.65 -26.47
C GLU A 311 -36.75 -28.87 -27.38
N LYS A 312 -35.44 -29.08 -27.25
CA LYS A 312 -34.41 -28.45 -28.10
C LYS A 312 -34.62 -28.78 -29.58
N PHE A 313 -34.93 -30.04 -29.90
CA PHE A 313 -35.27 -30.46 -31.27
C PHE A 313 -36.57 -29.83 -31.79
N SER A 314 -37.53 -29.54 -30.90
CA SER A 314 -38.79 -28.88 -31.27
C SER A 314 -38.63 -27.42 -31.74
N TYR A 315 -37.45 -26.82 -31.54
CA TYR A 315 -37.12 -25.47 -32.01
C TYR A 315 -36.21 -25.47 -33.26
N MET A 316 -35.91 -26.63 -33.84
CA MET A 316 -35.08 -26.77 -35.05
C MET A 316 -35.92 -27.26 -36.22
N ASP A 317 -35.66 -26.75 -37.43
CA ASP A 317 -36.31 -27.27 -38.62
C ASP A 317 -35.70 -28.64 -38.98
N ARG A 318 -36.49 -29.53 -39.57
CA ARG A 318 -36.05 -30.91 -39.89
C ARG A 318 -34.94 -30.96 -40.94
N ASP A 319 -34.76 -29.90 -41.72
CA ASP A 319 -33.75 -29.80 -42.76
C ASP A 319 -32.44 -29.15 -42.25
N ASP A 320 -32.37 -28.76 -40.97
CA ASP A 320 -31.18 -28.18 -40.35
C ASP A 320 -30.10 -29.24 -40.04
N VAL A 321 -28.83 -28.85 -40.17
CA VAL A 321 -27.69 -29.68 -39.78
C VAL A 321 -27.51 -29.59 -38.27
N VAL A 322 -27.72 -30.70 -37.56
CA VAL A 322 -27.58 -30.78 -36.10
C VAL A 322 -26.33 -31.55 -35.71
N SER A 323 -25.50 -30.96 -34.86
CA SER A 323 -24.32 -31.58 -34.24
C SER A 323 -24.68 -32.13 -32.86
N LEU A 324 -24.41 -33.42 -32.63
CA LEU A 324 -24.56 -34.05 -31.32
C LEU A 324 -23.18 -34.32 -30.72
N THR A 325 -22.96 -33.87 -29.49
CA THR A 325 -21.78 -34.26 -28.69
C THR A 325 -22.18 -35.36 -27.75
N VAL A 326 -21.51 -36.51 -27.85
CA VAL A 326 -21.77 -37.68 -27.03
C VAL A 326 -20.57 -37.99 -26.14
N LEU A 327 -20.85 -38.42 -24.92
CA LEU A 327 -19.83 -39.01 -24.05
C LEU A 327 -19.75 -40.51 -24.33
N ARG A 328 -18.55 -40.96 -24.72
CA ARG A 328 -18.23 -42.37 -24.99
C ARG A 328 -16.94 -42.74 -24.26
N ASP A 329 -17.00 -43.76 -23.41
CA ASP A 329 -15.87 -44.41 -22.71
C ASP A 329 -14.83 -43.56 -21.95
N GLY A 330 -15.08 -42.26 -21.71
CA GLY A 330 -14.50 -41.51 -20.59
C GLY A 330 -12.96 -41.40 -20.47
N GLN A 331 -12.20 -41.21 -21.56
CA GLN A 331 -10.76 -40.88 -21.48
C GLN A 331 -10.45 -39.43 -21.91
N LEU A 332 -9.72 -38.72 -21.04
CA LEU A 332 -9.08 -37.42 -21.28
C LEU A 332 -7.57 -37.64 -21.44
N ASP A 333 -6.97 -37.13 -22.53
CA ASP A 333 -5.52 -37.06 -22.70
C ASP A 333 -4.95 -35.99 -21.75
N VAL A 334 -4.26 -36.43 -20.69
CA VAL A 334 -3.45 -35.55 -19.83
C VAL A 334 -2.05 -35.48 -20.44
N ASN A 335 -1.49 -34.28 -20.55
CA ASN A 335 -0.17 -34.04 -21.13
C ASN A 335 0.94 -34.63 -20.22
N VAL A 336 1.26 -35.92 -20.42
CA VAL A 336 2.18 -36.72 -19.57
C VAL A 336 3.54 -36.04 -19.37
N ALA A 337 4.05 -35.34 -20.39
CA ALA A 337 5.34 -34.65 -20.32
C ALA A 337 5.38 -33.50 -19.31
N GLU A 338 4.27 -32.77 -19.14
CA GLU A 338 4.16 -31.68 -18.17
C GLU A 338 4.15 -32.23 -16.74
N GLN A 339 3.37 -33.29 -16.52
CA GLN A 339 3.32 -34.00 -15.24
C GLN A 339 4.70 -34.54 -14.82
N ASP A 340 5.42 -35.17 -15.75
CA ASP A 340 6.76 -35.72 -15.49
C ASP A 340 7.77 -34.61 -15.14
N ALA A 341 7.71 -33.47 -15.84
CA ALA A 341 8.58 -32.33 -15.57
C ALA A 341 8.33 -31.71 -14.19
N ILE A 342 7.05 -31.52 -13.82
CA ILE A 342 6.68 -31.02 -12.49
C ILE A 342 7.15 -31.99 -11.41
N GLN A 343 6.92 -33.30 -11.58
CA GLN A 343 7.34 -34.30 -10.59
C GLN A 343 8.87 -34.33 -10.43
N ALA A 344 9.62 -34.19 -11.52
CA ALA A 344 11.08 -34.11 -11.48
C ALA A 344 11.57 -32.86 -10.72
N ALA A 345 10.97 -31.70 -10.97
CA ALA A 345 11.28 -30.46 -10.26
C ALA A 345 11.02 -30.58 -8.75
N VAL A 346 9.86 -31.13 -8.36
CA VAL A 346 9.50 -31.37 -6.95
C VAL A 346 10.51 -32.31 -6.30
N ASN A 347 10.85 -33.43 -6.94
CA ASN A 347 11.78 -34.42 -6.39
C ASN A 347 13.19 -33.85 -6.17
N ARG A 348 13.64 -32.93 -7.03
CA ARG A 348 14.95 -32.27 -6.89
C ARG A 348 15.03 -31.41 -5.62
N VAL A 349 13.95 -30.72 -5.26
CA VAL A 349 13.94 -29.74 -4.16
C VAL A 349 13.35 -30.29 -2.86
N ALA A 350 12.58 -31.38 -2.90
CA ALA A 350 11.89 -31.92 -1.71
C ALA A 350 12.80 -32.18 -0.51
N ALA A 351 14.07 -32.57 -0.74
CA ALA A 351 15.06 -32.78 0.31
C ALA A 351 15.59 -31.48 0.96
N SER A 352 15.34 -30.32 0.36
CA SER A 352 15.68 -29.02 0.94
C SER A 352 14.51 -28.38 1.71
N VAL A 353 13.33 -29.01 1.72
CA VAL A 353 12.12 -28.49 2.38
C VAL A 353 11.89 -29.19 3.71
N VAL A 354 11.85 -28.40 4.80
CA VAL A 354 11.69 -28.88 6.17
C VAL A 354 10.38 -28.41 6.79
N GLN A 355 9.88 -29.15 7.77
CA GLN A 355 8.77 -28.72 8.62
C GLN A 355 9.34 -28.09 9.89
N ILE A 356 8.80 -26.95 10.29
CA ILE A 356 9.15 -26.26 11.53
C ILE A 356 7.93 -26.33 12.46
N GLU A 357 8.12 -26.77 13.69
CA GLU A 357 7.13 -26.76 14.77
C GLU A 357 7.55 -25.68 15.78
N THR A 358 6.71 -24.67 15.98
CA THR A 358 6.91 -23.63 17.02
C THR A 358 6.06 -23.98 18.23
N VAL A 359 6.62 -23.88 19.44
CA VAL A 359 5.99 -24.29 20.69
C VAL A 359 5.95 -23.10 21.66
N GLY A 360 4.78 -22.82 22.23
CA GLY A 360 4.57 -21.67 23.11
C GLY A 360 4.54 -20.33 22.35
N GLY A 361 4.50 -19.23 23.09
CA GLY A 361 4.50 -17.86 22.55
C GLY A 361 3.71 -16.89 23.43
N LEU A 362 3.73 -15.59 23.11
CA LEU A 362 3.02 -14.54 23.82
C LEU A 362 1.74 -14.16 23.07
N GLN A 363 0.56 -14.28 23.71
CA GLN A 363 -0.69 -13.74 23.18
C GLN A 363 -0.73 -12.21 23.34
N GLU A 364 -1.42 -11.49 22.44
CA GLU A 364 -1.77 -10.08 22.68
C GLU A 364 -2.46 -9.95 24.06
N GLY A 365 -1.82 -9.24 25.00
CA GLY A 365 -2.26 -9.14 26.40
C GLY A 365 -1.41 -9.90 27.42
N GLY A 366 -0.32 -10.58 27.01
CA GLY A 366 0.76 -11.02 27.92
C GLY A 366 0.60 -12.41 28.56
N GLY A 367 -0.25 -13.29 28.03
CA GLY A 367 -0.38 -14.69 28.47
C GLY A 367 0.37 -15.68 27.54
N PRO A 368 0.93 -16.79 28.06
CA PRO A 368 1.52 -17.82 27.22
C PRO A 368 0.46 -18.56 26.39
N LEU A 369 0.70 -18.73 25.09
CA LEU A 369 -0.12 -19.56 24.20
C LEU A 369 0.09 -21.06 24.48
N GLU A 370 -0.99 -21.80 24.71
CA GLU A 370 -0.96 -23.27 24.79
C GLU A 370 -1.15 -23.88 23.39
N GLY A 371 -0.09 -24.47 22.82
CA GLY A 371 -0.16 -25.21 21.55
C GLY A 371 1.12 -25.15 20.74
N ALA A 372 1.25 -26.06 19.76
CA ALA A 372 2.32 -26.01 18.76
C ALA A 372 1.76 -25.57 17.41
N SER A 373 2.36 -24.57 16.77
CA SER A 373 2.07 -24.17 15.39
C SER A 373 3.08 -24.80 14.44
N ARG A 374 2.74 -24.88 13.15
CA ARG A 374 3.60 -25.48 12.12
C ARG A 374 3.79 -24.52 10.95
N THR A 375 4.98 -24.52 10.39
CA THR A 375 5.33 -23.76 9.20
C THR A 375 6.37 -24.52 8.36
N THR A 376 6.77 -23.95 7.23
CA THR A 376 7.73 -24.55 6.31
C THR A 376 9.05 -23.80 6.37
N GLY A 377 10.17 -24.50 6.18
CA GLY A 377 11.48 -23.88 5.98
C GLY A 377 12.18 -24.43 4.75
N THR A 378 13.13 -23.64 4.23
CA THR A 378 13.98 -23.99 3.10
C THR A 378 15.43 -24.00 3.54
N ILE A 379 16.12 -25.13 3.38
CA ILE A 379 17.54 -25.27 3.69
C ILE A 379 18.35 -24.46 2.66
N VAL A 380 19.24 -23.59 3.15
CA VAL A 380 20.07 -22.70 2.33
C VAL A 380 21.58 -22.92 2.52
N SER A 381 21.98 -23.81 3.43
CA SER A 381 23.39 -24.20 3.61
C SER A 381 23.53 -25.64 4.09
N PRO A 382 24.59 -26.38 3.69
CA PRO A 382 24.75 -27.79 4.04
C PRO A 382 24.91 -28.05 5.54
N ASP A 383 25.41 -27.06 6.29
CA ASP A 383 25.66 -27.10 7.74
C ASP A 383 24.44 -26.72 8.60
N GLY A 384 23.25 -26.57 8.00
CA GLY A 384 21.99 -26.47 8.73
C GLY A 384 21.42 -25.05 8.87
N TRP A 385 21.70 -24.15 7.93
CA TRP A 385 21.00 -22.86 7.85
C TRP A 385 19.70 -23.01 7.06
N ILE A 386 18.62 -22.45 7.60
CA ILE A 386 17.26 -22.58 7.05
C ILE A 386 16.60 -21.20 7.01
N LEU A 387 16.10 -20.80 5.86
CA LEU A 387 15.21 -19.65 5.73
C LEU A 387 13.76 -20.07 5.94
N SER A 388 12.97 -19.21 6.56
CA SER A 388 11.53 -19.33 6.72
C SER A 388 10.87 -17.95 6.62
N SER A 389 9.55 -17.87 6.56
CA SER A 389 8.82 -16.60 6.70
C SER A 389 8.72 -16.20 8.19
N LEU A 390 8.84 -14.90 8.48
CA LEU A 390 8.59 -14.34 9.82
C LEU A 390 7.16 -14.61 10.32
N PHE A 391 6.20 -14.83 9.41
CA PHE A 391 4.81 -15.14 9.74
C PHE A 391 4.69 -16.29 10.74
N GLY A 392 5.54 -17.32 10.61
CA GLY A 392 5.56 -18.47 11.54
C GLY A 392 6.06 -18.17 12.96
N PHE A 393 6.62 -16.98 13.20
CA PHE A 393 7.32 -16.61 14.43
C PHE A 393 6.78 -15.33 15.10
N ILE A 394 5.66 -14.78 14.63
CA ILE A 394 5.05 -13.54 15.17
C ILE A 394 4.81 -13.63 16.68
N GLN A 395 4.44 -14.82 17.17
CA GLN A 395 4.11 -15.06 18.57
C GLN A 395 5.34 -15.25 19.48
N GLU A 396 6.56 -15.04 18.96
CA GLU A 396 7.83 -15.21 19.70
C GLU A 396 7.91 -16.54 20.47
N PRO A 397 7.92 -17.69 19.76
CA PRO A 397 7.82 -18.99 20.39
C PRO A 397 9.02 -19.28 21.30
N SER A 398 8.76 -19.92 22.44
CA SER A 398 9.81 -20.28 23.41
C SER A 398 10.65 -21.49 22.98
N GLY A 399 10.15 -22.28 22.03
CA GLY A 399 10.88 -23.39 21.42
C GLY A 399 10.60 -23.52 19.92
N ILE A 400 11.63 -23.85 19.16
CA ILE A 400 11.56 -24.14 17.72
C ILE A 400 12.15 -25.52 17.48
N LEU A 401 11.35 -26.41 16.86
CA LEU A 401 11.79 -27.74 16.45
C LEU A 401 11.73 -27.84 14.93
N VAL A 402 12.76 -28.41 14.32
CA VAL A 402 12.84 -28.62 12.88
C VAL A 402 12.84 -30.11 12.59
N ILE A 403 12.03 -30.53 11.63
CA ILE A 403 11.99 -31.90 11.12
C ILE A 403 12.78 -31.95 9.83
N LEU A 404 13.96 -32.56 9.92
CA LEU A 404 14.88 -32.74 8.80
C LEU A 404 14.33 -33.73 7.76
N PRO A 405 14.90 -33.75 6.53
CA PRO A 405 14.44 -34.65 5.46
C PRO A 405 14.52 -36.13 5.81
N ASP A 406 15.42 -36.52 6.71
CA ASP A 406 15.55 -37.89 7.23
C ASP A 406 14.48 -38.24 8.31
N GLY A 407 13.57 -37.31 8.61
CA GLY A 407 12.53 -37.43 9.62
C GLY A 407 13.00 -37.09 11.04
N LYS A 408 14.28 -36.80 11.26
CA LYS A 408 14.82 -36.48 12.59
C LYS A 408 14.31 -35.11 13.04
N ARG A 409 13.80 -35.05 14.27
CA ARG A 409 13.45 -33.80 14.95
C ARG A 409 14.68 -33.25 15.68
N VAL A 410 15.04 -32.01 15.40
CA VAL A 410 16.18 -31.30 16.01
C VAL A 410 15.74 -29.93 16.52
N ALA A 411 16.46 -29.39 17.50
CA ALA A 411 16.20 -28.03 17.97
C ALA A 411 16.71 -27.01 16.94
N GLY A 412 15.90 -25.99 16.67
CA GLY A 412 16.28 -24.83 15.86
C GLY A 412 16.47 -23.59 16.73
N LYS A 413 17.39 -22.72 16.33
CA LYS A 413 17.59 -21.39 16.92
C LYS A 413 17.24 -20.34 15.89
N LEU A 414 16.37 -19.39 16.22
CA LEU A 414 16.20 -18.17 15.44
C LEU A 414 17.44 -17.30 15.63
N VAL A 415 18.17 -17.02 14.55
CA VAL A 415 19.46 -16.32 14.58
C VAL A 415 19.31 -14.87 14.17
N ALA A 416 18.58 -14.60 13.08
CA ALA A 416 18.35 -13.25 12.57
C ALA A 416 17.00 -13.15 11.85
N LYS A 417 16.51 -11.93 11.71
CA LYS A 417 15.26 -11.56 11.05
C LYS A 417 15.54 -10.56 9.93
N ASP A 418 14.80 -10.66 8.85
CA ASP A 418 14.66 -9.61 7.84
C ASP A 418 13.25 -9.03 7.95
N THR A 419 13.17 -7.85 8.57
CA THR A 419 11.90 -7.13 8.77
C THR A 419 11.47 -6.35 7.52
N SER A 420 12.35 -6.17 6.53
CA SER A 420 12.02 -5.52 5.26
C SER A 420 11.27 -6.48 4.32
N ARG A 421 11.64 -7.77 4.34
CA ARG A 421 11.13 -8.81 3.43
C ARG A 421 10.45 -9.98 4.13
N ASN A 422 10.18 -9.86 5.43
CA ASN A 422 9.46 -10.86 6.23
C ASN A 422 10.12 -12.25 6.27
N LEU A 423 11.45 -12.33 6.42
CA LEU A 423 12.19 -13.60 6.50
C LEU A 423 12.83 -13.85 7.86
N ALA A 424 12.97 -15.12 8.22
CA ALA A 424 13.62 -15.61 9.42
C ALA A 424 14.77 -16.54 9.03
N LEU A 425 15.94 -16.36 9.63
CA LEU A 425 17.06 -17.28 9.51
C LEU A 425 17.18 -18.15 10.76
N LEU A 426 17.10 -19.46 10.58
CA LEU A 426 17.28 -20.46 11.61
C LEU A 426 18.60 -21.21 11.46
N LYS A 427 19.17 -21.64 12.58
CA LYS A 427 20.26 -22.62 12.63
C LYS A 427 19.81 -23.90 13.33
N VAL A 428 20.15 -25.05 12.73
CA VAL A 428 20.00 -26.39 13.32
C VAL A 428 21.32 -27.14 13.31
N GLU A 429 21.47 -28.10 14.23
CA GLU A 429 22.59 -29.04 14.24
C GLU A 429 22.23 -30.31 13.46
N ALA A 430 22.95 -30.56 12.36
CA ALA A 430 22.77 -31.74 11.52
C ALA A 430 24.01 -32.65 11.60
N ASN A 431 23.77 -33.96 11.69
CA ASN A 431 24.87 -34.95 11.76
C ASN A 431 25.44 -35.30 10.37
N LYS A 432 24.84 -34.76 9.30
CA LYS A 432 25.19 -34.97 7.89
C LYS A 432 24.90 -33.68 7.14
N GLU A 433 25.62 -33.46 6.05
CA GLU A 433 25.36 -32.35 5.14
C GLU A 433 23.93 -32.44 4.58
N LEU A 434 23.24 -31.30 4.60
CA LEU A 434 21.88 -31.16 4.07
C LEU A 434 21.90 -30.76 2.59
N ALA A 435 20.87 -31.14 1.85
CA ALA A 435 20.71 -30.76 0.45
C ALA A 435 20.33 -29.28 0.32
N VAL A 436 21.08 -28.53 -0.48
CA VAL A 436 20.85 -27.11 -0.77
C VAL A 436 20.40 -26.97 -2.22
N PRO A 437 19.31 -26.24 -2.50
CA PRO A 437 18.84 -26.06 -3.87
C PRO A 437 19.61 -24.93 -4.57
N ASP A 438 19.69 -25.01 -5.90
CA ASP A 438 20.22 -23.92 -6.73
C ASP A 438 19.22 -22.74 -6.76
N SER A 439 19.70 -21.49 -6.74
CA SER A 439 18.86 -20.30 -6.89
C SER A 439 18.71 -19.87 -8.36
N VAL A 440 17.63 -19.15 -8.68
CA VAL A 440 17.42 -18.50 -9.99
C VAL A 440 17.69 -17.01 -9.85
N ASP A 441 18.58 -16.47 -10.68
CA ASP A 441 18.84 -15.03 -10.70
C ASP A 441 17.60 -14.28 -11.22
N ARG A 442 17.31 -13.12 -10.62
CA ARG A 442 16.14 -12.31 -11.00
C ARG A 442 16.15 -11.92 -12.49
N SER A 443 17.32 -11.72 -13.08
CA SER A 443 17.49 -11.40 -14.50
C SER A 443 17.07 -12.52 -15.46
N GLU A 444 16.88 -13.75 -14.98
CA GLU A 444 16.33 -14.89 -15.74
C GLU A 444 14.79 -14.99 -15.65
N LEU A 445 14.18 -14.38 -14.62
CA LEU A 445 12.76 -14.50 -14.32
C LEU A 445 11.91 -13.68 -15.28
N ARG A 446 10.88 -14.29 -15.87
CA ARG A 446 9.90 -13.59 -16.72
C ARG A 446 8.48 -14.06 -16.44
N PRO A 447 7.48 -13.17 -16.55
CA PRO A 447 6.08 -13.56 -16.49
C PRO A 447 5.75 -14.71 -17.46
N GLY A 448 4.87 -15.62 -17.03
CA GLY A 448 4.46 -16.81 -17.78
C GLY A 448 5.36 -18.04 -17.62
N GLN A 449 6.51 -17.94 -16.97
CA GLN A 449 7.32 -19.12 -16.62
C GLN A 449 6.61 -19.97 -15.57
N TRP A 450 6.72 -21.29 -15.64
CA TRP A 450 6.21 -22.19 -14.60
C TRP A 450 6.79 -21.88 -13.22
N ALA A 451 5.92 -21.91 -12.22
CA ALA A 451 6.29 -21.72 -10.82
C ALA A 451 5.57 -22.77 -9.96
N ILE A 452 6.33 -23.46 -9.12
CA ILE A 452 5.84 -24.56 -8.30
C ILE A 452 6.11 -24.21 -6.83
N ALA A 453 5.06 -23.99 -6.07
CA ALA A 453 5.13 -23.67 -4.65
C ALA A 453 5.13 -24.96 -3.81
N LEU A 454 6.10 -25.07 -2.90
CA LEU A 454 6.25 -26.22 -1.99
C LEU A 454 6.00 -25.79 -0.54
N GLY A 455 5.27 -26.61 0.20
CA GLY A 455 4.97 -26.40 1.63
C GLY A 455 5.08 -27.71 2.42
N LYS A 456 5.41 -27.67 3.71
CA LYS A 456 5.55 -28.87 4.56
C LYS A 456 4.85 -28.72 5.91
N THR A 457 3.85 -27.84 6.00
CA THR A 457 3.13 -27.56 7.26
C THR A 457 2.32 -28.75 7.79
N PHE A 458 1.67 -29.55 6.94
CA PHE A 458 0.80 -30.66 7.38
C PHE A 458 1.45 -32.05 7.34
N SER A 459 2.17 -32.37 6.26
CA SER A 459 2.83 -33.68 6.07
C SER A 459 4.32 -33.59 6.39
N LYS A 460 4.86 -34.63 7.04
CA LYS A 460 6.30 -34.74 7.36
C LYS A 460 7.09 -35.43 6.24
N GLU A 461 6.41 -36.19 5.40
CA GLU A 461 7.04 -37.09 4.41
C GLU A 461 7.20 -36.41 3.06
N VAL A 462 6.14 -35.76 2.57
CA VAL A 462 6.09 -35.13 1.25
C VAL A 462 5.61 -33.68 1.36
N PRO A 463 6.21 -32.74 0.60
CA PRO A 463 5.70 -31.38 0.54
C PRO A 463 4.35 -31.34 -0.19
N SER A 464 3.45 -30.44 0.24
CA SER A 464 2.31 -30.02 -0.56
C SER A 464 2.81 -29.24 -1.76
N VAL A 465 2.27 -29.55 -2.95
CA VAL A 465 2.67 -28.96 -4.22
C VAL A 465 1.51 -28.14 -4.76
N SER A 466 1.80 -26.92 -5.20
CA SER A 466 0.87 -26.06 -5.92
C SER A 466 1.57 -25.50 -7.15
N VAL A 467 0.92 -25.57 -8.31
CA VAL A 467 1.52 -25.20 -9.59
C VAL A 467 0.82 -23.97 -10.13
N GLY A 468 1.61 -23.06 -10.66
CA GLY A 468 1.18 -21.87 -11.37
C GLY A 468 2.31 -21.36 -12.27
N ILE A 469 2.38 -20.06 -12.42
CA ILE A 469 3.38 -19.32 -13.18
C ILE A 469 3.95 -18.18 -12.35
N VAL A 470 5.09 -17.65 -12.79
CA VAL A 470 5.55 -16.31 -12.44
C VAL A 470 4.56 -15.33 -13.08
N SER A 471 3.83 -14.58 -12.28
CA SER A 471 2.84 -13.60 -12.76
C SER A 471 3.48 -12.24 -13.06
N ALA A 472 4.42 -11.83 -12.22
CA ALA A 472 5.14 -10.56 -12.34
C ALA A 472 6.45 -10.60 -11.53
N THR A 473 7.38 -9.72 -11.86
CA THR A 473 8.61 -9.49 -11.09
C THR A 473 8.60 -8.08 -10.51
N HIS A 474 9.52 -7.77 -9.58
CA HIS A 474 9.68 -6.45 -8.95
C HIS A 474 8.42 -5.94 -8.25
N ARG A 475 7.63 -6.83 -7.66
CA ARG A 475 6.45 -6.47 -6.86
C ARG A 475 6.85 -6.01 -5.46
N VAL A 476 5.93 -5.33 -4.80
CA VAL A 476 6.14 -4.81 -3.43
C VAL A 476 7.39 -3.93 -3.37
N TRP A 477 7.41 -2.89 -4.22
CA TRP A 477 8.54 -1.96 -4.34
C TRP A 477 9.88 -2.67 -4.60
N GLY A 478 9.88 -3.62 -5.53
CA GLY A 478 11.08 -4.37 -5.93
C GLY A 478 11.45 -5.53 -5.00
N LYS A 479 10.70 -5.80 -3.94
CA LYS A 479 11.06 -6.85 -2.95
C LYS A 479 10.69 -8.28 -3.37
N ALA A 480 9.72 -8.45 -4.27
CA ALA A 480 9.08 -9.76 -4.49
C ALA A 480 8.87 -10.15 -5.95
N VAL A 481 8.81 -11.46 -6.17
CA VAL A 481 8.26 -12.10 -7.36
C VAL A 481 6.83 -12.54 -7.05
N GLN A 482 5.91 -12.27 -7.97
CA GLN A 482 4.52 -12.69 -7.84
C GLN A 482 4.28 -14.00 -8.58
N THR A 483 3.44 -14.86 -8.00
CA THR A 483 2.95 -16.08 -8.62
C THR A 483 1.44 -16.21 -8.44
N ASP A 484 0.78 -16.90 -9.36
CA ASP A 484 -0.62 -17.33 -9.25
C ASP A 484 -0.74 -18.76 -8.68
N ALA A 485 0.38 -19.42 -8.39
CA ALA A 485 0.37 -20.69 -7.67
C ALA A 485 -0.42 -20.49 -6.37
N LYS A 486 -1.37 -21.38 -6.10
CA LYS A 486 -2.25 -21.26 -4.94
C LYS A 486 -1.43 -21.49 -3.67
N ILE A 487 -1.10 -20.41 -2.97
CA ILE A 487 -0.33 -20.45 -1.73
C ILE A 487 -1.20 -20.06 -0.54
N SER A 488 -0.79 -20.50 0.65
CA SER A 488 -1.44 -20.23 1.92
C SER A 488 -0.38 -20.18 3.02
N PRO A 489 -0.73 -19.90 4.29
CA PRO A 489 0.19 -20.08 5.42
C PRO A 489 0.91 -21.45 5.46
N ASN A 490 0.34 -22.46 4.82
CA ASN A 490 0.92 -23.79 4.71
C ASN A 490 2.21 -23.84 3.86
N ASN A 491 2.42 -22.84 3.01
CA ASN A 491 3.55 -22.76 2.09
C ASN A 491 4.58 -21.72 2.53
N TYR A 492 4.23 -20.80 3.43
CA TYR A 492 5.14 -19.74 3.86
C TYR A 492 6.41 -20.31 4.51
N GLY A 493 7.55 -19.75 4.11
CA GLY A 493 8.90 -20.22 4.39
C GLY A 493 9.39 -21.36 3.49
N GLY A 494 8.51 -21.97 2.70
CA GLY A 494 8.86 -22.93 1.65
C GLY A 494 9.30 -22.25 0.35
N PRO A 495 9.93 -23.00 -0.56
CA PRO A 495 10.43 -22.45 -1.81
C PRO A 495 9.34 -22.37 -2.89
N LEU A 496 9.44 -21.32 -3.71
CA LEU A 496 8.86 -21.25 -5.06
C LEU A 496 9.95 -21.70 -6.04
N VAL A 497 9.67 -22.68 -6.90
CA VAL A 497 10.67 -23.28 -7.79
C VAL A 497 10.28 -23.20 -9.26
N ASP A 498 11.26 -23.11 -10.15
CA ASP A 498 11.04 -23.20 -11.60
C ASP A 498 10.85 -24.68 -12.04
N ILE A 499 10.54 -24.88 -13.32
CA ILE A 499 10.33 -26.23 -13.89
C ILE A 499 11.62 -27.08 -13.95
N GLN A 500 12.79 -26.48 -13.74
CA GLN A 500 14.07 -27.18 -13.62
C GLN A 500 14.38 -27.62 -12.18
N GLY A 501 13.55 -27.21 -11.21
CA GLY A 501 13.77 -27.46 -9.79
C GLY A 501 14.86 -26.56 -9.18
N ARG A 502 15.02 -25.34 -9.69
CA ARG A 502 15.80 -24.26 -9.05
C ARG A 502 14.85 -23.33 -8.29
N VAL A 503 15.30 -22.77 -7.17
CA VAL A 503 14.49 -21.91 -6.30
C VAL A 503 14.48 -20.49 -6.82
N ILE A 504 13.28 -20.01 -7.16
CA ILE A 504 13.00 -18.61 -7.49
C ILE A 504 13.09 -17.76 -6.23
N GLY A 505 12.46 -18.21 -5.14
CA GLY A 505 12.42 -17.45 -3.89
C GLY A 505 11.71 -18.16 -2.75
N ILE A 506 11.67 -17.50 -1.58
CA ILE A 506 11.01 -17.97 -0.36
C ILE A 506 9.62 -17.36 -0.25
N LEU A 507 8.60 -18.20 -0.13
CA LEU A 507 7.21 -17.78 -0.04
C LEU A 507 6.94 -17.05 1.27
N THR A 508 6.36 -15.85 1.21
CA THR A 508 6.11 -15.03 2.40
C THR A 508 4.96 -14.04 2.14
N PRO A 509 4.13 -13.69 3.15
CA PRO A 509 3.15 -12.63 3.00
C PRO A 509 3.88 -11.27 2.94
N LEU A 510 3.52 -10.48 1.94
CA LEU A 510 4.07 -9.14 1.71
C LEU A 510 2.98 -8.21 1.19
N SER A 511 3.03 -6.94 1.59
CA SER A 511 2.11 -5.91 1.16
C SER A 511 2.87 -4.66 0.68
N PRO A 512 2.43 -3.99 -0.40
CA PRO A 512 2.98 -2.69 -0.77
C PRO A 512 2.56 -1.56 0.20
N GLN A 513 1.56 -1.79 1.05
CA GLN A 513 1.01 -0.78 1.97
C GLN A 513 1.57 -0.86 3.39
N GLY A 514 2.23 -1.97 3.77
CA GLY A 514 2.70 -2.21 5.13
C GLY A 514 3.91 -3.15 5.18
N ALA A 515 4.67 -3.08 6.27
CA ALA A 515 5.90 -3.86 6.47
C ALA A 515 5.78 -4.87 7.63
N GLY A 516 4.59 -5.05 8.19
CA GLY A 516 4.33 -6.01 9.25
C GLY A 516 4.43 -7.45 8.77
N ALA A 517 4.77 -8.37 9.68
CA ALA A 517 4.87 -9.80 9.38
C ALA A 517 3.54 -10.46 9.01
N THR A 518 2.41 -9.81 9.32
CA THR A 518 1.05 -10.22 8.92
C THR A 518 0.54 -9.51 7.67
N ASP A 519 1.18 -8.41 7.26
CA ASP A 519 0.71 -7.59 6.15
C ASP A 519 0.86 -8.38 4.85
N GLY A 520 -0.17 -8.38 4.01
CA GLY A 520 -0.19 -9.19 2.80
C GLY A 520 -0.78 -10.58 3.01
N PHE A 521 -1.12 -10.96 4.25
CA PHE A 521 -1.85 -12.20 4.51
C PHE A 521 -3.19 -12.21 3.78
N GLU A 522 -3.89 -11.07 3.69
CA GLU A 522 -5.20 -10.91 3.07
C GLU A 522 -5.27 -11.32 1.58
N TRP A 523 -4.13 -11.55 0.93
CA TRP A 523 -4.02 -11.87 -0.50
C TRP A 523 -4.10 -13.39 -0.77
N TYR A 524 -4.02 -14.25 0.26
CA TYR A 524 -3.85 -15.71 0.10
C TYR A 524 -4.93 -16.39 -0.76
N ASP A 525 -6.18 -15.89 -0.76
CA ASP A 525 -7.31 -16.46 -1.52
C ASP A 525 -7.64 -15.66 -2.80
N SER A 526 -6.75 -14.74 -3.18
CA SER A 526 -6.98 -13.81 -4.30
C SER A 526 -6.30 -14.23 -5.61
N GLY A 527 -5.52 -15.32 -5.59
CA GLY A 527 -4.68 -15.72 -6.72
C GLY A 527 -3.39 -14.92 -6.83
N ILE A 528 -2.97 -14.27 -5.74
CA ILE A 528 -1.70 -13.58 -5.61
C ILE A 528 -0.89 -14.23 -4.51
N GLY A 529 0.29 -14.70 -4.87
CA GLY A 529 1.33 -15.12 -3.95
C GLY A 529 2.62 -14.35 -4.18
N PHE A 530 3.41 -14.14 -3.13
CA PHE A 530 4.72 -13.50 -3.22
C PHE A 530 5.84 -14.41 -2.74
N ALA A 531 6.98 -14.33 -3.43
CA ALA A 531 8.24 -14.95 -3.04
C ALA A 531 9.35 -13.90 -3.01
N VAL A 532 10.15 -13.88 -1.95
CA VAL A 532 11.37 -13.08 -1.88
C VAL A 532 12.48 -13.83 -2.63
N PRO A 533 13.12 -13.23 -3.65
CA PRO A 533 14.11 -13.95 -4.45
C PRO A 533 15.27 -14.49 -3.62
N LEU A 534 15.56 -15.78 -3.77
CA LEU A 534 16.59 -16.44 -2.96
C LEU A 534 17.97 -15.86 -3.25
N ALA A 535 18.29 -15.63 -4.53
CA ALA A 535 19.58 -15.09 -4.98
C ALA A 535 19.93 -13.74 -4.33
N GLU A 536 18.94 -12.89 -4.03
CA GLU A 536 19.17 -11.61 -3.36
C GLU A 536 19.50 -11.80 -1.88
N ILE A 537 18.80 -12.71 -1.20
CA ILE A 537 19.03 -12.99 0.21
C ILE A 537 20.35 -13.73 0.42
N GLU A 538 20.78 -14.57 -0.52
CA GLU A 538 22.08 -15.24 -0.49
C GLU A 538 23.24 -14.25 -0.29
N SER A 539 23.16 -13.06 -0.90
CA SER A 539 24.17 -12.00 -0.73
C SER A 539 24.21 -11.37 0.68
N ARG A 540 23.19 -11.62 1.51
CA ARG A 540 23.06 -11.10 2.88
C ARG A 540 23.10 -12.19 3.95
N LEU A 541 23.24 -13.46 3.56
CA LEU A 541 23.24 -14.58 4.49
C LEU A 541 24.36 -14.47 5.51
N GLU A 542 25.57 -14.03 5.12
CA GLU A 542 26.69 -13.87 6.04
C GLU A 542 26.36 -12.90 7.19
N THR A 543 25.83 -11.72 6.87
CA THR A 543 25.35 -10.74 7.86
C THR A 543 24.31 -11.33 8.81
N MET A 544 23.34 -12.08 8.27
CA MET A 544 22.32 -12.74 9.08
C MET A 544 22.90 -13.89 9.94
N GLN A 545 23.88 -14.62 9.44
CA GLN A 545 24.55 -15.72 10.15
C GLN A 545 25.35 -15.22 11.36
N GLU A 546 25.87 -13.99 11.30
CA GLU A 546 26.49 -13.28 12.43
C GLU A 546 25.47 -12.86 13.51
N GLY A 547 24.16 -13.04 13.25
CA GLY A 547 23.08 -12.65 14.16
C GLY A 547 22.63 -11.21 14.00
N GLN A 548 22.98 -10.55 12.88
CA GLN A 548 22.52 -9.19 12.58
C GLN A 548 21.19 -9.25 11.83
N ASP A 549 20.19 -8.51 12.32
CA ASP A 549 18.91 -8.36 11.65
C ASP A 549 19.03 -7.41 10.44
N LEU A 550 18.29 -7.71 9.37
CA LEU A 550 18.16 -6.83 8.22
C LEU A 550 16.93 -5.93 8.39
N GLN A 551 17.16 -4.62 8.36
CA GLN A 551 16.12 -3.59 8.52
C GLN A 551 15.95 -2.78 7.21
N PRO A 552 14.75 -2.28 6.89
CA PRO A 552 14.55 -1.43 5.71
C PRO A 552 15.44 -0.18 5.78
N GLY A 553 16.00 0.22 4.65
CA GLY A 553 16.82 1.43 4.58
C GLY A 553 15.96 2.70 4.54
N LEU A 554 16.17 3.60 5.49
CA LEU A 554 15.45 4.87 5.60
C LEU A 554 16.32 6.03 5.12
N LEU A 555 15.75 6.88 4.27
CA LEU A 555 16.41 8.07 3.72
C LEU A 555 16.07 9.36 4.52
N GLY A 556 14.84 9.48 5.02
CA GLY A 556 14.35 10.61 5.83
C GLY A 556 13.97 11.85 5.02
N ILE A 557 13.16 11.65 3.97
CA ILE A 557 12.65 12.73 3.11
C ILE A 557 11.12 12.68 3.01
N ASN A 558 10.53 13.83 2.76
CA ASN A 558 9.15 13.97 2.32
C ASN A 558 9.13 14.46 0.87
N LEU A 559 8.34 13.82 0.02
CA LEU A 559 8.22 14.18 -1.39
C LEU A 559 7.05 15.14 -1.61
N LYS A 560 7.18 16.01 -2.61
CA LYS A 560 6.13 16.93 -3.03
C LYS A 560 5.13 16.23 -3.94
N GLY A 561 3.85 16.48 -3.71
CA GLY A 561 2.77 15.79 -4.44
C GLY A 561 2.26 14.56 -3.69
N LYS A 562 1.25 13.90 -4.27
CA LYS A 562 0.57 12.74 -3.65
C LYS A 562 0.40 11.58 -4.62
N ASP A 563 0.48 11.82 -5.93
CA ASP A 563 0.41 10.76 -6.93
C ASP A 563 1.82 10.25 -7.18
N ILE A 564 2.20 9.21 -6.43
CA ILE A 564 3.54 8.62 -6.53
C ILE A 564 3.90 8.15 -7.95
N VAL A 565 2.90 7.97 -8.80
CA VAL A 565 3.05 7.40 -10.12
C VAL A 565 3.08 8.47 -11.21
N ALA A 566 2.60 9.69 -10.93
CA ALA A 566 2.67 10.85 -11.83
C ALA A 566 3.76 11.84 -11.40
N ASP A 567 3.89 12.08 -10.10
CA ASP A 567 4.70 13.14 -9.55
C ASP A 567 6.19 12.78 -9.64
N ALA A 568 7.02 13.79 -9.93
CA ALA A 568 8.47 13.68 -9.85
C ALA A 568 8.92 13.44 -8.39
N ALA A 569 10.13 12.90 -8.21
CA ALA A 569 10.75 12.76 -6.90
C ALA A 569 11.36 14.10 -6.40
N GLU A 570 10.55 15.17 -6.39
CA GLU A 570 10.91 16.47 -5.81
C GLU A 570 10.78 16.42 -4.28
N ILE A 571 11.81 16.88 -3.59
CA ILE A 571 11.87 16.93 -2.12
C ILE A 571 11.02 18.11 -1.60
N ALA A 572 9.97 17.81 -0.84
CA ALA A 572 9.16 18.80 -0.13
C ALA A 572 9.76 19.20 1.22
N ALA A 573 10.42 18.25 1.91
CA ALA A 573 11.14 18.51 3.15
C ALA A 573 12.17 17.40 3.38
N VAL A 574 13.25 17.75 4.07
CA VAL A 574 14.27 16.81 4.54
C VAL A 574 14.20 16.79 6.05
N ARG A 575 14.03 15.61 6.64
CA ARG A 575 13.93 15.48 8.08
C ARG A 575 15.27 15.78 8.74
N TYR A 576 15.26 16.50 9.86
CA TYR A 576 16.47 16.79 10.63
C TYR A 576 17.15 15.50 11.15
N ASN A 577 18.49 15.49 11.16
CA ASN A 577 19.36 14.35 11.47
C ASN A 577 19.13 13.09 10.62
N SER A 578 18.45 13.22 9.48
CA SER A 578 18.29 12.11 8.55
C SER A 578 19.55 11.87 7.70
N PRO A 579 19.73 10.65 7.14
CA PRO A 579 20.76 10.38 6.15
C PRO A 579 20.77 11.36 4.97
N ALA A 580 19.58 11.75 4.48
CA ALA A 580 19.45 12.71 3.41
C ALA A 580 20.03 14.08 3.79
N GLN A 581 19.71 14.58 4.99
CA GLN A 581 20.22 15.86 5.46
C GLN A 581 21.74 15.83 5.61
N VAL A 582 22.27 14.79 6.26
CA VAL A 582 23.71 14.61 6.50
C VAL A 582 24.50 14.56 5.19
N ALA A 583 23.94 13.92 4.17
CA ALA A 583 24.53 13.86 2.83
C ALA A 583 24.34 15.15 2.01
N GLY A 584 23.59 16.12 2.52
CA GLY A 584 23.40 17.43 1.89
C GLY A 584 22.27 17.51 0.86
N ILE A 585 21.31 16.59 0.88
CA ILE A 585 20.03 16.73 0.14
C ILE A 585 19.21 17.84 0.81
N GLN A 586 18.53 18.66 0.00
CA GLN A 586 17.82 19.85 0.45
C GLN A 586 16.37 19.87 -0.09
N GLU A 587 15.55 20.75 0.48
CA GLU A 587 14.24 21.08 -0.07
C GLU A 587 14.37 21.53 -1.54
N LYS A 588 13.40 21.16 -2.40
CA LYS A 588 13.32 21.47 -3.84
C LYS A 588 14.34 20.75 -4.73
N ASP A 589 15.24 19.96 -4.16
CA ASP A 589 16.01 19.00 -4.94
C ASP A 589 15.07 18.02 -5.67
N ILE A 590 15.44 17.58 -6.87
CA ILE A 590 14.73 16.52 -7.59
C ILE A 590 15.67 15.32 -7.76
N LEU A 591 15.32 14.18 -7.19
CA LEU A 591 16.09 12.95 -7.38
C LEU A 591 15.79 12.39 -8.78
N ILE A 592 16.78 12.43 -9.67
CA ILE A 592 16.64 12.06 -11.08
C ILE A 592 17.29 10.72 -11.44
N GLY A 593 18.03 10.12 -10.50
CA GLY A 593 18.56 8.77 -10.65
C GLY A 593 19.18 8.23 -9.36
N ALA A 594 19.32 6.91 -9.27
CA ALA A 594 20.08 6.25 -8.20
C ALA A 594 20.71 4.94 -8.66
N ASN A 595 21.98 4.71 -8.31
CA ASN A 595 22.77 3.54 -8.70
C ASN A 595 22.71 3.26 -10.21
N GLY A 596 22.73 4.32 -11.03
CA GLY A 596 22.62 4.24 -12.49
C GLY A 596 21.21 3.98 -13.05
N ARG A 597 20.20 3.78 -12.19
CA ARG A 597 18.78 3.68 -12.60
C ARG A 597 18.14 5.07 -12.65
N PRO A 598 17.38 5.42 -13.71
CA PRO A 598 16.69 6.69 -13.78
C PRO A 598 15.53 6.77 -12.78
N ILE A 599 15.28 7.95 -12.24
CA ILE A 599 14.12 8.28 -11.42
C ILE A 599 13.38 9.41 -12.13
N GLU A 600 12.30 9.08 -12.81
CA GLU A 600 11.41 10.08 -13.41
C GLU A 600 10.31 10.48 -12.44
N ARG A 601 9.92 9.55 -11.55
CA ARG A 601 8.74 9.63 -10.69
C ARG A 601 8.99 8.98 -9.33
N GLN A 602 8.16 9.33 -8.35
CA GLN A 602 8.33 8.83 -6.97
C GLN A 602 8.26 7.29 -6.87
N ALA A 603 7.51 6.62 -7.74
CA ALA A 603 7.40 5.16 -7.76
C ALA A 603 8.76 4.47 -8.01
N GLN A 604 9.58 5.00 -8.92
CA GLN A 604 10.91 4.44 -9.18
C GLN A 604 11.84 4.63 -7.98
N LEU A 605 11.78 5.79 -7.33
CA LEU A 605 12.51 6.01 -6.08
C LEU A 605 12.07 5.01 -5.00
N LYS A 606 10.77 4.74 -4.86
CA LYS A 606 10.25 3.73 -3.92
C LYS A 606 10.75 2.33 -4.24
N HIS A 607 10.81 1.92 -5.50
CA HIS A 607 11.40 0.62 -5.89
C HIS A 607 12.88 0.53 -5.51
N ILE A 608 13.64 1.58 -5.75
CA ILE A 608 15.07 1.63 -5.41
C ILE A 608 15.28 1.53 -3.91
N LEU A 609 14.54 2.31 -3.12
CA LEU A 609 14.63 2.29 -1.65
C LEU A 609 14.06 1.00 -1.06
N GLY A 610 13.02 0.43 -1.66
CA GLY A 610 12.40 -0.82 -1.21
C GLY A 610 13.32 -2.03 -1.30
N GLU A 611 14.28 -2.01 -2.22
CA GLU A 611 15.30 -3.05 -2.36
C GLU A 611 16.47 -2.93 -1.38
N ALA A 612 16.67 -1.74 -0.79
CA ALA A 612 17.82 -1.41 0.02
C ALA A 612 17.59 -1.65 1.51
N TYR A 613 18.66 -2.02 2.20
CA TYR A 613 18.68 -2.19 3.65
C TYR A 613 19.39 -1.01 4.34
N ALA A 614 19.17 -0.91 5.65
CA ALA A 614 19.98 -0.06 6.50
C ALA A 614 21.49 -0.39 6.34
N GLY A 615 22.32 0.63 6.29
CA GLY A 615 23.76 0.53 6.03
C GLY A 615 24.13 0.48 4.54
N ASP A 616 23.18 0.23 3.63
CA ASP A 616 23.46 0.34 2.20
C ASP A 616 23.72 1.79 1.81
N THR A 617 24.70 2.00 0.93
CA THR A 617 24.97 3.30 0.32
C THR A 617 24.36 3.38 -1.06
N ILE A 618 23.55 4.40 -1.31
CA ILE A 618 22.96 4.69 -2.62
C ILE A 618 23.58 5.97 -3.17
N ALA A 619 24.08 5.88 -4.41
CA ALA A 619 24.56 7.04 -5.16
C ALA A 619 23.40 7.66 -5.94
N PHE A 620 22.89 8.79 -5.47
CA PHE A 620 21.83 9.57 -6.10
C PHE A 620 22.41 10.60 -7.08
N ARG A 621 21.73 10.77 -8.21
CA ARG A 621 21.86 11.97 -9.05
C ARG A 621 20.71 12.91 -8.72
N VAL A 622 21.05 14.14 -8.38
CA VAL A 622 20.14 15.15 -7.83
C VAL A 622 20.18 16.38 -8.72
N LYS A 623 19.01 16.84 -9.18
CA LYS A 623 18.88 18.13 -9.85
C LYS A 623 18.54 19.20 -8.82
N ARG A 624 19.45 20.17 -8.63
CA ARG A 624 19.29 21.33 -7.75
C ARG A 624 19.24 22.60 -8.58
N GLY A 625 18.05 23.15 -8.76
CA GLY A 625 17.85 24.22 -9.74
C GLY A 625 18.19 23.72 -11.16
N GLU A 626 19.22 24.28 -11.78
CA GLU A 626 19.71 23.86 -13.10
C GLU A 626 20.95 22.94 -13.04
N GLU A 627 21.53 22.73 -11.85
CA GLU A 627 22.72 21.90 -11.66
C GLU A 627 22.36 20.44 -11.36
N GLU A 628 23.19 19.51 -11.84
CA GLU A 628 23.12 18.08 -11.48
C GLU A 628 24.31 17.72 -10.57
N LEU A 629 24.00 17.09 -9.44
CA LEU A 629 24.94 16.70 -8.39
C LEU A 629 24.87 15.18 -8.17
N ASP A 630 26.01 14.54 -7.92
CA ASP A 630 26.05 13.16 -7.45
C ASP A 630 26.27 13.15 -5.92
N ILE A 631 25.32 12.59 -5.18
CA ILE A 631 25.31 12.54 -3.71
C ILE A 631 25.19 11.08 -3.27
N SER A 632 26.15 10.61 -2.47
CA SER A 632 26.10 9.27 -1.87
C SER A 632 25.49 9.34 -0.47
N VAL A 633 24.46 8.52 -0.22
CA VAL A 633 23.73 8.50 1.05
C VAL A 633 23.73 7.09 1.62
N THR A 634 24.17 6.94 2.87
CA THR A 634 24.08 5.67 3.62
C THR A 634 22.75 5.62 4.38
N LEU A 635 21.90 4.63 4.07
CA LEU A 635 20.57 4.54 4.68
C LEU A 635 20.62 4.13 6.15
N ALA A 636 19.68 4.62 6.96
CA ALA A 636 19.59 4.29 8.39
C ALA A 636 18.51 3.23 8.66
N ALA A 637 18.67 2.46 9.74
CA ALA A 637 17.64 1.53 10.22
C ALA A 637 16.47 2.27 10.90
N GLU A 638 16.79 3.36 11.58
CA GLU A 638 15.82 4.21 12.26
C GLU A 638 16.17 5.67 12.01
N LEU A 639 15.14 6.51 11.87
CA LEU A 639 15.30 7.95 11.84
C LEU A 639 15.16 8.45 13.28
N ILE A 640 16.25 8.96 13.84
CA ILE A 640 16.27 9.52 15.19
C ILE A 640 15.41 10.79 15.17
N PRO A 641 14.34 10.89 15.99
CA PRO A 641 13.56 12.12 16.09
C PRO A 641 14.40 13.23 16.70
N TYR A 642 14.26 14.44 16.18
CA TYR A 642 14.94 15.60 16.73
C TYR A 642 14.46 15.85 18.16
N GLU A 643 15.42 15.94 19.08
CA GLU A 643 15.22 16.30 20.47
C GLU A 643 15.77 17.70 20.69
N ARG A 644 14.92 18.60 21.22
CA ARG A 644 15.28 20.01 21.36
C ARG A 644 16.31 20.19 22.48
N PRO A 645 17.50 20.77 22.19
CA PRO A 645 18.45 21.18 23.23
C PRO A 645 17.79 22.20 24.17
N TYR A 646 18.05 22.05 25.46
CA TYR A 646 17.44 22.88 26.50
C TYR A 646 18.49 23.42 27.47
N LEU A 647 18.61 24.75 27.54
CA LEU A 647 19.53 25.42 28.47
C LEU A 647 18.91 25.62 29.85
N GLY A 648 17.65 26.02 29.90
CA GLY A 648 16.95 26.38 31.13
C GLY A 648 17.02 27.86 31.49
N ILE A 649 17.05 28.75 30.51
CA ILE A 649 17.05 30.20 30.74
C ILE A 649 15.78 30.87 30.23
N LEU A 650 15.40 31.95 30.91
CA LEU A 650 14.43 32.92 30.45
C LEU A 650 15.14 34.24 30.22
N LEU A 651 14.85 34.87 29.09
CA LEU A 651 15.42 36.17 28.73
C LEU A 651 14.51 37.32 29.18
N ASP A 652 15.10 38.47 29.43
CA ASP A 652 14.38 39.71 29.72
C ASP A 652 13.64 40.18 28.46
N ARG A 653 12.33 40.36 28.61
CA ARG A 653 11.44 40.78 27.53
C ARG A 653 11.53 42.28 27.26
N ASN A 654 12.05 43.05 28.22
CA ASN A 654 12.26 44.49 28.09
C ASN A 654 13.48 44.84 27.22
N THR A 655 14.32 43.86 26.87
CA THR A 655 15.49 44.02 26.01
C THR A 655 15.35 43.20 24.71
N PRO A 656 14.45 43.57 23.78
CA PRO A 656 14.19 42.77 22.58
C PRO A 656 15.40 42.64 21.63
N ASP A 657 16.34 43.58 21.71
CA ASP A 657 17.55 43.64 20.89
C ASP A 657 18.80 43.14 21.66
N SER A 658 18.62 42.43 22.77
CA SER A 658 19.75 41.88 23.55
C SER A 658 19.33 40.67 24.37
N ALA A 659 20.08 39.56 24.29
CA ALA A 659 19.79 38.33 25.02
C ALA A 659 20.23 38.41 26.48
N VAL A 660 19.57 39.26 27.28
CA VAL A 660 19.81 39.39 28.73
C VAL A 660 19.04 38.32 29.49
N VAL A 661 19.69 37.59 30.38
CA VAL A 661 19.07 36.55 31.21
C VAL A 661 18.27 37.21 32.34
N ARG A 662 16.97 36.93 32.45
CA ARG A 662 16.15 37.35 33.60
C ARG A 662 16.07 36.29 34.69
N HIS A 663 16.14 35.02 34.31
CA HIS A 663 15.98 33.91 35.24
C HIS A 663 16.69 32.66 34.72
N THR A 664 17.35 31.96 35.62
CA THR A 664 17.98 30.66 35.37
C THR A 664 17.23 29.60 36.17
N LEU A 665 16.74 28.57 35.50
CA LEU A 665 15.97 27.50 36.13
C LEU A 665 16.88 26.50 36.83
N GLU A 666 16.53 26.10 38.06
CA GLU A 666 17.32 25.14 38.84
C GLU A 666 17.47 23.78 38.13
N GLU A 667 18.55 23.06 38.45
CA GLU A 667 18.90 21.74 37.88
C GLU A 667 19.06 21.68 36.35
N THR A 668 19.01 22.82 35.65
CA THR A 668 19.22 22.90 34.20
C THR A 668 20.68 23.11 33.80
N ALA A 669 20.98 23.03 32.50
CA ALA A 669 22.33 23.20 31.96
C ALA A 669 22.91 24.59 32.29
N ALA A 670 22.10 25.63 32.15
CA ALA A 670 22.49 27.01 32.45
C ALA A 670 22.77 27.22 33.93
N HIS A 671 21.99 26.60 34.82
CA HIS A 671 22.24 26.65 36.26
C HIS A 671 23.57 25.97 36.61
N LYS A 672 23.83 24.79 36.04
CA LYS A 672 25.08 24.04 36.24
C LYS A 672 26.31 24.77 35.68
N ALA A 673 26.12 25.53 34.59
CA ALA A 673 27.15 26.37 33.99
C ALA A 673 27.35 27.72 34.72
N GLU A 674 26.59 28.00 35.78
CA GLU A 674 26.64 29.25 36.56
C GLU A 674 26.23 30.52 35.78
N ILE A 675 25.29 30.38 34.84
CA ILE A 675 24.64 31.52 34.18
C ILE A 675 23.66 32.18 35.16
N GLN A 676 23.72 33.50 35.30
CA GLN A 676 23.02 34.26 36.32
C GLN A 676 22.08 35.30 35.70
N PRO A 677 21.01 35.69 36.41
CA PRO A 677 20.23 36.87 36.04
C PRO A 677 21.12 38.11 35.87
N GLY A 678 20.90 38.86 34.79
CA GLY A 678 21.71 40.02 34.40
C GLY A 678 22.82 39.72 33.39
N ASP A 679 23.17 38.45 33.16
CA ASP A 679 24.14 38.08 32.12
C ASP A 679 23.57 38.40 30.73
N GLN A 680 24.33 39.11 29.90
CA GLN A 680 24.00 39.32 28.49
C GLN A 680 24.75 38.31 27.63
N ILE A 681 24.04 37.39 26.98
CA ILE A 681 24.65 36.41 26.09
C ILE A 681 24.96 37.08 24.76
N VAL A 682 26.25 37.08 24.38
CA VAL A 682 26.75 37.74 23.16
C VAL A 682 27.24 36.74 22.12
N LYS A 683 27.56 35.50 22.51
CA LYS A 683 27.99 34.45 21.58
C LYS A 683 27.57 33.06 22.06
N TYR A 684 27.19 32.19 21.11
CA TYR A 684 27.00 30.76 21.33
C TYR A 684 27.82 29.99 20.28
N ASP A 685 28.87 29.32 20.73
CA ASP A 685 29.99 28.81 19.92
C ASP A 685 30.58 29.88 18.99
N ASP A 686 30.35 29.71 17.69
CA ASP A 686 30.81 30.60 16.63
C ASP A 686 29.71 31.57 16.15
N ILE A 687 28.52 31.49 16.73
CA ILE A 687 27.35 32.30 16.35
C ILE A 687 27.28 33.53 17.26
N GLU A 688 27.34 34.72 16.65
CA GLU A 688 27.10 36.00 17.33
C GLU A 688 25.62 36.13 17.71
N ILE A 689 25.37 36.57 18.93
CA ILE A 689 24.02 36.69 19.50
C ILE A 689 23.67 38.16 19.64
N GLU A 690 22.87 38.64 18.70
CA GLU A 690 22.40 40.03 18.66
C GLU A 690 21.00 40.19 19.27
N SER A 691 20.27 39.09 19.49
CA SER A 691 18.90 39.12 20.00
C SER A 691 18.50 37.81 20.68
N PRO A 692 17.43 37.81 21.50
CA PRO A 692 16.79 36.59 22.00
C PRO A 692 16.47 35.55 20.92
N GLN A 693 16.07 36.02 19.73
CA GLN A 693 15.72 35.13 18.61
C GLN A 693 16.96 34.46 18.01
N SER A 694 18.07 35.19 17.86
CA SER A 694 19.34 34.62 17.40
C SER A 694 19.87 33.55 18.36
N LEU A 695 19.77 33.77 19.69
CA LEU A 695 20.16 32.76 20.67
C LEU A 695 19.28 31.52 20.58
N ARG A 696 17.96 31.71 20.46
CA ARG A 696 17.02 30.60 20.35
C ARG A 696 17.31 29.74 19.13
N LEU A 697 17.65 30.37 17.99
CA LEU A 697 18.04 29.69 16.77
C LEU A 697 19.35 28.92 16.98
N ALA A 698 20.39 29.58 17.51
CA ALA A 698 21.68 28.96 17.77
C ALA A 698 21.58 27.70 18.64
N VAL A 699 20.83 27.78 19.74
CA VAL A 699 20.61 26.65 20.64
C VAL A 699 19.74 25.57 20.01
N ALA A 700 18.69 25.93 19.26
CA ALA A 700 17.82 24.94 18.64
C ALA A 700 18.53 24.08 17.58
N THR A 701 19.59 24.60 16.96
CA THR A 701 20.38 23.86 15.96
C THR A 701 21.63 23.21 16.53
N ALA A 702 21.86 23.32 17.84
CA ALA A 702 22.98 22.71 18.53
C ALA A 702 22.77 21.21 18.71
N GLU A 703 23.85 20.47 18.95
CA GLU A 703 23.76 19.05 19.27
C GLU A 703 23.39 18.89 20.75
N PRO A 704 22.29 18.19 21.09
CA PRO A 704 21.95 17.96 22.49
C PRO A 704 22.99 17.04 23.15
N ASP A 705 23.17 17.20 24.46
CA ASP A 705 24.11 16.44 25.29
C ASP A 705 25.60 16.59 24.91
N VAL A 706 25.93 17.55 24.02
CA VAL A 706 27.29 17.94 23.65
C VAL A 706 27.68 19.26 24.35
N PRO A 707 28.91 19.39 24.89
CA PRO A 707 29.38 20.66 25.44
C PRO A 707 29.52 21.75 24.37
N HIS A 708 28.97 22.92 24.65
CA HIS A 708 29.02 24.12 23.83
C HIS A 708 29.60 25.30 24.62
N ASN A 709 30.20 26.27 23.94
CA ASN A 709 30.72 27.48 24.56
C ASN A 709 29.68 28.60 24.51
N ILE A 710 29.41 29.24 25.64
CA ILE A 710 28.55 30.42 25.70
C ILE A 710 29.37 31.60 26.23
N THR A 711 29.42 32.68 25.46
CA THR A 711 30.12 33.92 25.86
C THR A 711 29.08 34.95 26.28
N LEU A 712 29.27 35.53 27.46
CA LEU A 712 28.37 36.48 28.07
C LEU A 712 29.12 37.70 28.63
N LEU A 713 28.41 38.81 28.77
CA LEU A 713 28.86 39.99 29.51
C LEU A 713 28.22 39.98 30.90
N ARG A 714 29.06 40.00 31.94
CA ARG A 714 28.65 40.14 33.34
C ARG A 714 29.28 41.40 33.91
N GLU A 715 28.46 42.36 34.33
CA GLU A 715 28.92 43.67 34.82
C GLU A 715 29.86 44.40 33.82
N GLY A 716 29.71 44.12 32.52
CA GLY A 716 30.53 44.69 31.44
C GLY A 716 31.82 43.93 31.12
N GLU A 717 32.14 42.86 31.85
CA GLU A 717 33.27 41.98 31.55
C GLU A 717 32.83 40.73 30.77
N GLU A 718 33.60 40.36 29.75
CA GLU A 718 33.34 39.18 28.93
C GLU A 718 33.81 37.90 29.63
N LYS A 719 32.93 36.89 29.68
CA LYS A 719 33.20 35.57 30.26
C LYS A 719 32.68 34.49 29.31
N THR A 720 33.51 33.48 29.04
CA THR A 720 33.10 32.27 28.32
C THR A 720 32.91 31.13 29.29
N LEU A 721 31.78 30.44 29.17
CA LEU A 721 31.39 29.29 29.99
C LEU A 721 31.15 28.09 29.07
N GLU A 722 31.41 26.89 29.56
CA GLU A 722 31.00 25.65 28.91
C GLU A 722 29.61 25.28 29.42
N VAL A 723 28.67 25.01 28.52
CA VAL A 723 27.31 24.60 28.82
C VAL A 723 26.98 23.35 28.04
N ASN A 724 26.35 22.37 28.69
CA ASN A 724 25.91 21.14 28.03
C ASN A 724 24.38 21.09 28.01
N PRO A 725 23.72 21.49 26.90
CA PRO A 725 22.27 21.49 26.78
C PRO A 725 21.69 20.09 26.94
N GLY A 726 20.71 19.93 27.82
CA GLY A 726 20.07 18.63 28.06
C GLY A 726 18.70 18.50 27.40
N SER A 727 18.01 17.41 27.74
CA SER A 727 16.59 17.20 27.42
C SER A 727 15.65 17.99 28.33
N ARG A 728 14.44 18.28 27.83
CA ARG A 728 13.38 18.92 28.61
C ARG A 728 12.54 17.91 29.39
N SER A 729 12.11 18.28 30.59
CA SER A 729 11.19 17.48 31.40
C SER A 729 9.76 17.50 30.84
N ASN A 730 9.09 16.34 30.89
CA ASN A 730 7.66 16.17 30.60
C ASN A 730 6.77 16.56 31.81
N ALA A 731 7.10 17.67 32.47
CA ALA A 731 6.42 18.16 33.66
C ALA A 731 6.29 19.69 33.62
N PHE A 732 5.28 20.21 34.31
CA PHE A 732 5.19 21.64 34.58
C PHE A 732 6.42 22.11 35.38
N LEU A 733 6.89 23.31 35.05
CA LEU A 733 7.93 23.96 35.84
C LEU A 733 7.35 24.49 37.15
N PRO A 734 8.19 24.68 38.18
CA PRO A 734 7.86 25.48 39.35
C PRO A 734 7.36 26.89 38.96
N GLU A 735 6.73 27.56 39.90
CA GLU A 735 6.27 28.93 39.71
C GLU A 735 7.46 29.87 39.47
N VAL A 736 7.40 30.62 38.37
CA VAL A 736 8.40 31.63 38.01
C VAL A 736 7.73 32.99 38.00
N SER A 737 8.34 33.97 38.67
CA SER A 737 7.79 35.32 38.75
C SER A 737 7.50 35.90 37.35
N PRO A 738 6.35 36.58 37.19
CA PRO A 738 6.06 37.30 35.95
C PRO A 738 7.08 38.40 35.71
N GLN A 739 7.23 38.81 34.45
CA GLN A 739 8.06 39.95 34.09
C GLN A 739 7.24 41.23 34.22
N ASP A 740 7.68 42.14 35.09
CA ASP A 740 7.11 43.48 35.15
C ASP A 740 7.61 44.35 33.99
N ALA A 741 6.78 45.30 33.57
CA ALA A 741 7.20 46.36 32.66
C ALA A 741 8.30 47.20 33.33
N SER A 742 9.24 47.71 32.52
CA SER A 742 10.27 48.63 33.02
C SER A 742 9.64 49.80 33.78
N GLU A 743 10.25 50.21 34.90
CA GLU A 743 9.78 51.36 35.69
C GLU A 743 9.71 52.65 34.84
N ASP A 744 10.60 52.75 33.84
CA ASP A 744 10.69 53.88 32.91
C ASP A 744 9.87 53.68 31.63
N ALA A 745 9.07 52.61 31.52
CA ALA A 745 8.29 52.32 30.32
C ALA A 745 7.21 53.39 30.08
N GLU A 746 7.32 54.10 28.95
CA GLU A 746 6.28 55.02 28.50
C GLU A 746 5.01 54.25 28.09
N VAL A 747 3.85 54.90 28.26
CA VAL A 747 2.57 54.35 27.83
C VAL A 747 2.52 54.33 26.30
N ILE A 748 2.41 53.14 25.72
CA ILE A 748 2.28 52.93 24.28
C ILE A 748 0.90 53.45 23.83
N ALA A 749 0.90 54.51 23.04
CA ALA A 749 -0.33 55.12 22.53
C ALA A 749 -1.03 54.24 21.49
N GLY A 750 -2.37 54.24 21.50
CA GLY A 750 -3.18 53.53 20.50
C GLY A 750 -3.54 52.07 20.82
N ILE A 751 -2.99 51.50 21.91
CA ILE A 751 -3.38 50.16 22.37
C ILE A 751 -4.77 50.22 23.02
N THR A 752 -5.70 49.45 22.47
CA THR A 752 -7.04 49.26 23.03
C THR A 752 -7.02 48.10 24.02
N THR A 753 -7.51 48.33 25.24
CA THR A 753 -7.53 47.37 26.35
C THR A 753 -8.96 47.05 26.78
N GLY A 754 -9.16 45.93 27.48
CA GLY A 754 -10.46 45.42 27.88
C GLY A 754 -11.06 44.40 26.90
N GLU A 755 -12.32 44.03 27.12
CA GLU A 755 -13.05 43.06 26.29
C GLU A 755 -13.62 43.75 25.03
N SER A 756 -13.47 43.08 23.89
CA SER A 756 -14.01 43.52 22.59
C SER A 756 -14.58 42.36 21.80
N ASP A 757 -15.61 42.64 21.00
CA ASP A 757 -16.10 41.69 19.99
C ASP A 757 -15.05 41.57 18.88
N PHE A 758 -14.66 40.34 18.55
CA PHE A 758 -13.53 40.05 17.65
C PHE A 758 -13.92 39.09 16.52
N GLN A 759 -15.21 38.88 16.30
CA GLN A 759 -15.71 38.05 15.20
C GLN A 759 -15.22 38.54 13.82
N LEU A 760 -14.93 37.60 12.93
CA LEU A 760 -14.64 37.86 11.50
C LEU A 760 -15.97 37.95 10.74
N ALA A 761 -16.14 38.98 9.90
CA ALA A 761 -17.41 39.27 9.25
C ALA A 761 -17.88 38.15 8.31
N GLU A 762 -16.94 37.44 7.70
CA GLU A 762 -17.15 36.32 6.79
C GLU A 762 -17.29 34.96 7.49
N GLU A 763 -17.03 34.86 8.79
CA GLU A 763 -17.06 33.60 9.54
C GLU A 763 -18.24 33.55 10.53
N GLN A 764 -18.83 32.36 10.69
CA GLN A 764 -19.92 32.14 11.64
C GLN A 764 -19.43 31.88 13.08
N ASN A 765 -18.13 31.68 13.26
CA ASN A 765 -17.49 31.51 14.56
C ASN A 765 -17.59 32.81 15.36
N ASN A 766 -18.11 32.70 16.59
CA ASN A 766 -18.09 33.82 17.52
C ASN A 766 -16.69 33.93 18.16
N ALA A 767 -16.17 35.15 18.29
CA ALA A 767 -14.89 35.39 18.93
C ALA A 767 -14.89 36.67 19.77
N LYS A 768 -14.19 36.61 20.90
CA LYS A 768 -13.97 37.74 21.81
C LYS A 768 -12.50 37.87 22.14
N LEU A 769 -12.03 39.10 22.22
CA LEU A 769 -10.65 39.39 22.60
C LEU A 769 -10.64 40.22 23.89
N PHE A 770 -9.87 39.76 24.87
CA PHE A 770 -9.50 40.54 26.04
C PHE A 770 -8.01 40.90 25.97
N VAL A 771 -7.72 42.19 26.12
CA VAL A 771 -6.35 42.72 26.18
C VAL A 771 -6.13 43.37 27.55
N PRO A 772 -5.10 42.94 28.31
CA PRO A 772 -4.86 43.45 29.67
C PRO A 772 -4.36 44.90 29.67
N GLU A 773 -4.50 45.62 30.78
CA GLU A 773 -4.02 47.01 30.91
C GLU A 773 -2.48 47.11 30.85
N VAL A 774 -1.77 46.12 31.39
CA VAL A 774 -0.30 46.00 31.26
C VAL A 774 0.19 46.01 29.81
N ALA A 775 -0.67 45.69 28.82
CA ALA A 775 -0.32 45.79 27.39
C ALA A 775 0.18 47.17 26.97
N LYS A 776 -0.28 48.22 27.65
CA LYS A 776 0.15 49.61 27.38
C LYS A 776 1.60 49.89 27.77
N LYS A 777 2.26 49.00 28.51
CA LYS A 777 3.63 49.18 29.01
C LYS A 777 4.58 48.04 28.65
N LEU A 778 4.04 46.89 28.23
CA LEU A 778 4.84 45.74 27.84
C LEU A 778 5.26 45.85 26.37
N PRO A 779 6.50 45.46 26.03
CA PRO A 779 6.98 45.46 24.64
C PRO A 779 6.28 44.41 23.77
N SER A 780 5.87 43.28 24.36
CA SER A 780 5.09 42.24 23.70
C SER A 780 4.21 41.45 24.68
N LEU A 781 3.11 40.92 24.17
CA LEU A 781 2.18 40.06 24.92
C LEU A 781 2.33 38.60 24.50
N GLY A 782 2.08 37.67 25.42
CA GLY A 782 1.69 36.31 25.03
C GLY A 782 0.26 36.28 24.46
N LEU A 783 -0.17 35.12 23.95
CA LEU A 783 -1.55 34.93 23.49
C LEU A 783 -2.09 33.58 23.94
N VAL A 784 -3.23 33.60 24.62
CA VAL A 784 -3.98 32.40 25.00
C VAL A 784 -5.24 32.34 24.15
N VAL A 785 -5.35 31.32 23.30
CA VAL A 785 -6.52 31.06 22.47
C VAL A 785 -7.38 30.00 23.14
N LEU A 786 -8.54 30.40 23.65
CA LEU A 786 -9.49 29.53 24.33
C LEU A 786 -10.53 29.02 23.32
N LEU A 787 -10.55 27.70 23.10
CA LEU A 787 -11.43 27.03 22.16
C LEU A 787 -12.58 26.35 22.92
N GLY A 788 -13.71 27.05 23.00
CA GLY A 788 -14.93 26.57 23.66
C GLY A 788 -15.73 25.62 22.79
N ASP A 789 -16.63 24.83 23.37
CA ASP A 789 -17.63 24.05 22.64
C ASP A 789 -18.93 23.83 23.45
N ALA A 790 -19.77 22.85 23.08
CA ALA A 790 -20.98 22.53 23.83
C ALA A 790 -20.70 22.02 25.25
N GLU A 791 -19.60 21.28 25.43
CA GLU A 791 -19.25 20.55 26.67
C GLU A 791 -18.22 21.30 27.50
N PHE A 792 -17.36 22.11 26.87
CA PHE A 792 -16.36 22.96 27.51
C PHE A 792 -16.74 24.43 27.35
N LYS A 793 -17.32 25.01 28.41
CA LYS A 793 -17.75 26.41 28.45
C LYS A 793 -16.63 27.31 28.96
N LEU A 794 -16.44 28.46 28.30
CA LEU A 794 -15.36 29.40 28.61
C LEU A 794 -15.77 30.41 29.68
N GLU A 795 -17.06 30.75 29.74
CA GLU A 795 -17.60 31.77 30.64
C GLU A 795 -17.27 31.55 32.12
N PRO A 796 -17.34 30.33 32.68
CA PRO A 796 -17.04 30.10 34.11
C PRO A 796 -15.58 30.41 34.49
N ALA A 797 -14.66 30.35 33.54
CA ALA A 797 -13.23 30.54 33.74
C ALA A 797 -12.72 31.93 33.33
N ARG A 798 -13.60 32.77 32.75
CA ARG A 798 -13.19 34.04 32.12
C ARG A 798 -12.50 34.99 33.08
N GLU A 799 -13.08 35.24 34.26
CA GLU A 799 -12.54 36.19 35.23
C GLU A 799 -11.13 35.79 35.70
N ALA A 800 -10.91 34.48 35.90
CA ALA A 800 -9.59 33.94 36.26
C ALA A 800 -8.58 34.16 35.11
N TRP A 801 -8.95 33.86 33.86
CA TRP A 801 -8.09 34.13 32.71
C TRP A 801 -7.76 35.62 32.55
N GLN A 802 -8.72 36.51 32.78
CA GLN A 802 -8.48 37.97 32.73
C GLN A 802 -7.54 38.45 33.85
N LYS A 803 -7.71 37.92 35.07
CA LYS A 803 -6.81 38.18 36.21
C LYS A 803 -5.38 37.78 35.87
N TYR A 804 -5.17 36.56 35.38
CA TYR A 804 -3.83 36.06 35.08
C TYR A 804 -3.24 36.66 33.80
N ALA A 805 -4.06 37.09 32.85
CA ALA A 805 -3.64 37.88 31.69
C ALA A 805 -2.99 39.21 32.12
N GLU A 806 -3.55 39.87 33.13
CA GLU A 806 -2.97 41.09 33.72
C GLU A 806 -1.66 40.78 34.45
N GLN A 807 -1.60 39.68 35.20
CA GLN A 807 -0.44 39.29 35.99
C GLN A 807 0.75 38.82 35.13
N PHE A 808 0.51 38.03 34.09
CA PHE A 808 1.57 37.38 33.29
C PHE A 808 1.78 38.02 31.91
N GLY A 809 0.97 39.00 31.52
CA GLY A 809 1.14 39.78 30.29
C GLY A 809 0.83 38.99 29.03
N PHE A 810 -0.41 38.51 28.88
CA PHE A 810 -0.91 37.89 27.66
C PHE A 810 -2.33 38.35 27.31
N ALA A 811 -2.67 38.36 26.03
CA ALA A 811 -4.04 38.56 25.56
C ALA A 811 -4.82 37.23 25.58
N VAL A 812 -6.15 37.30 25.70
CA VAL A 812 -7.03 36.13 25.70
C VAL A 812 -8.01 36.23 24.53
N LEU A 813 -7.91 35.30 23.59
CA LEU A 813 -8.79 35.17 22.44
C LEU A 813 -9.73 33.98 22.64
N GLU A 814 -10.99 34.25 22.96
CA GLU A 814 -12.03 33.22 23.06
C GLU A 814 -12.65 32.98 21.69
N ILE A 815 -12.74 31.73 21.25
CA ILE A 815 -13.39 31.34 19.98
C ILE A 815 -14.36 30.19 20.23
N SER A 816 -15.54 30.28 19.63
CA SER A 816 -16.55 29.21 19.60
C SER A 816 -16.73 28.64 18.18
N PRO A 817 -17.08 27.35 18.04
CA PRO A 817 -17.31 26.73 16.74
C PRO A 817 -18.53 27.36 16.05
N ALA A 818 -18.54 27.36 14.71
CA ALA A 818 -19.63 27.93 13.93
C ALA A 818 -20.99 27.29 14.24
N SER A 819 -20.99 25.99 14.55
CA SER A 819 -22.22 25.27 14.93
C SER A 819 -22.68 25.55 16.37
N GLY A 820 -21.86 26.21 17.19
CA GLY A 820 -22.03 26.35 18.63
C GLY A 820 -21.88 25.06 19.43
N THR A 821 -21.59 23.93 18.76
CA THR A 821 -21.60 22.60 19.39
C THR A 821 -20.28 21.86 19.35
N ARG A 822 -19.62 21.75 18.19
CA ARG A 822 -18.35 21.05 18.05
C ARG A 822 -17.47 21.67 16.97
N TRP A 823 -16.18 21.51 17.12
CA TRP A 823 -15.20 21.88 16.10
C TRP A 823 -15.09 20.85 14.96
N THR A 824 -14.81 21.36 13.77
CA THR A 824 -14.52 20.57 12.56
C THR A 824 -13.18 20.96 11.94
N LYS A 825 -12.47 20.02 11.31
CA LYS A 825 -11.11 20.25 10.78
C LYS A 825 -10.97 21.51 9.89
N PRO A 826 -11.91 21.88 9.00
CA PRO A 826 -11.79 23.10 8.19
C PRO A 826 -11.71 24.40 9.01
N GLU A 827 -12.26 24.41 10.22
CA GLU A 827 -12.24 25.58 11.11
C GLU A 827 -10.85 25.88 11.70
N THR A 828 -9.85 25.00 11.49
CA THR A 828 -8.43 25.32 11.74
C THR A 828 -8.01 26.62 11.06
N SER A 829 -8.49 26.86 9.83
CA SER A 829 -8.21 28.09 9.09
C SER A 829 -8.81 29.34 9.75
N VAL A 830 -9.92 29.20 10.46
CA VAL A 830 -10.56 30.31 11.19
C VAL A 830 -9.75 30.67 12.41
N VAL A 831 -9.32 29.67 13.20
CA VAL A 831 -8.43 29.89 14.36
C VAL A 831 -7.16 30.61 13.91
N ARG A 832 -6.55 30.15 12.82
CA ARG A 832 -5.38 30.79 12.22
C ARG A 832 -5.62 32.27 11.86
N LYS A 833 -6.67 32.56 11.08
CA LYS A 833 -7.02 33.94 10.70
C LYS A 833 -7.26 34.84 11.90
N MET A 834 -7.90 34.33 12.96
CA MET A 834 -8.15 35.13 14.17
C MET A 834 -6.87 35.42 14.95
N ILE A 835 -5.95 34.44 15.06
CA ILE A 835 -4.62 34.68 15.64
C ILE A 835 -3.87 35.74 14.82
N ASP A 836 -3.82 35.60 13.49
CA ASP A 836 -3.15 36.57 12.62
C ASP A 836 -3.75 37.98 12.78
N ARG A 837 -5.08 38.09 12.87
CA ARG A 837 -5.75 39.36 13.15
C ARG A 837 -5.34 39.95 14.51
N VAL A 838 -5.16 39.15 15.56
CA VAL A 838 -4.62 39.67 16.84
C VAL A 838 -3.20 40.19 16.64
N ARG A 839 -2.35 39.45 15.92
CA ARG A 839 -0.96 39.85 15.63
C ARG A 839 -0.84 41.10 14.78
N ASP A 840 -1.81 41.36 13.91
CA ASP A 840 -1.88 42.58 13.10
C ASP A 840 -2.21 43.82 13.95
N ASN A 841 -2.89 43.64 15.10
CA ASN A 841 -3.34 44.74 15.96
C ASN A 841 -2.48 44.91 17.22
N TYR A 842 -1.73 43.88 17.63
CA TYR A 842 -0.95 43.86 18.86
C TYR A 842 0.39 43.15 18.65
N THR A 843 1.44 43.58 19.35
CA THR A 843 2.74 42.91 19.33
C THR A 843 2.67 41.61 20.16
N ILE A 844 2.42 40.49 19.49
CA ILE A 844 2.33 39.16 20.11
C ILE A 844 3.65 38.39 19.95
N ASP A 845 4.15 37.85 21.05
CA ASP A 845 5.26 36.90 21.09
C ASP A 845 4.75 35.50 20.73
N ALA A 846 5.11 35.04 19.52
CA ALA A 846 4.75 33.70 19.04
C ALA A 846 5.23 32.58 19.97
N ALA A 847 6.37 32.77 20.66
CA ALA A 847 6.90 31.77 21.59
C ALA A 847 6.07 31.60 22.87
N ARG A 848 5.12 32.51 23.11
CA ARG A 848 4.16 32.48 24.21
C ARG A 848 2.71 32.44 23.71
N THR A 849 2.49 31.87 22.51
CA THR A 849 1.15 31.66 21.97
C THR A 849 0.71 30.20 22.16
N VAL A 850 -0.45 30.01 22.79
CA VAL A 850 -1.01 28.69 23.10
C VAL A 850 -2.48 28.59 22.73
N ALA A 851 -2.92 27.40 22.29
CA ALA A 851 -4.34 27.08 22.16
C ALA A 851 -4.76 26.09 23.25
N ILE A 852 -5.91 26.33 23.87
CA ILE A 852 -6.43 25.57 25.00
C ILE A 852 -7.88 25.23 24.72
N GLY A 853 -8.25 23.96 24.81
CA GLY A 853 -9.65 23.55 24.67
C GLY A 853 -9.96 22.22 25.33
N GLY A 854 -11.24 22.02 25.64
CA GLY A 854 -11.78 20.74 26.08
C GLY A 854 -12.53 20.03 24.96
N LYS A 855 -12.61 18.70 25.02
CA LYS A 855 -13.37 17.88 24.09
C LYS A 855 -13.03 18.20 22.62
N SER A 856 -13.97 18.69 21.82
CA SER A 856 -13.70 18.99 20.41
C SER A 856 -12.78 20.19 20.23
N GLY A 857 -12.80 21.15 21.17
CA GLY A 857 -11.85 22.26 21.22
C GLY A 857 -10.43 21.82 21.55
N GLY A 858 -10.27 20.81 22.43
CA GLY A 858 -8.96 20.22 22.74
C GLY A 858 -8.35 19.47 21.56
N ALA A 859 -9.18 18.76 20.80
CA ALA A 859 -8.77 18.17 19.53
C ALA A 859 -8.37 19.24 18.49
N MET A 860 -9.10 20.37 18.45
CA MET A 860 -8.79 21.50 17.58
C MET A 860 -7.47 22.18 17.96
N ALA A 861 -7.20 22.36 19.26
CA ALA A 861 -5.94 22.93 19.76
C ALA A 861 -4.72 22.11 19.30
N LEU A 862 -4.83 20.77 19.32
CA LEU A 862 -3.81 19.85 18.83
C LEU A 862 -3.62 19.95 17.31
N ILE A 863 -4.71 19.83 16.54
CA ILE A 863 -4.62 19.89 15.06
C ILE A 863 -4.08 21.24 14.59
N HIS A 864 -4.60 22.34 15.13
CA HIS A 864 -4.11 23.67 14.79
C HIS A 864 -2.63 23.81 15.15
N GLY A 865 -2.22 23.31 16.32
CA GLY A 865 -0.82 23.27 16.74
C GLY A 865 0.07 22.45 15.82
N PHE A 866 -0.39 21.31 15.30
CA PHE A 866 0.36 20.52 14.32
C PHE A 866 0.50 21.22 12.97
N ASP A 867 -0.55 21.92 12.53
CA ASP A 867 -0.62 22.53 11.21
C ASP A 867 -0.03 23.97 11.17
N ASN A 868 0.10 24.66 12.31
CA ASN A 868 0.44 26.10 12.39
C ASN A 868 1.45 26.44 13.51
N ARG A 869 2.59 25.73 13.53
CA ARG A 869 3.66 25.90 14.54
C ARG A 869 4.41 27.23 14.44
N ASP A 870 4.22 27.99 13.36
CA ASP A 870 4.74 29.34 13.18
C ASP A 870 3.99 30.39 14.02
N VAL A 871 2.77 30.07 14.48
CA VAL A 871 1.93 30.98 15.29
C VAL A 871 1.48 30.39 16.62
N GLN A 872 1.66 29.09 16.85
CA GLN A 872 1.27 28.40 18.07
C GLN A 872 2.36 27.46 18.55
N ASN A 873 2.89 27.72 19.74
CA ASN A 873 4.00 26.95 20.32
C ASN A 873 3.55 26.05 21.48
N GLY A 874 2.29 26.14 21.88
CA GLY A 874 1.69 25.30 22.91
C GLY A 874 0.26 24.86 22.56
N ALA A 875 -0.08 23.62 22.90
CA ALA A 875 -1.43 23.08 22.77
C ALA A 875 -1.85 22.40 24.08
N VAL A 876 -3.02 22.76 24.62
CA VAL A 876 -3.60 22.12 25.80
C VAL A 876 -4.88 21.40 25.39
N SER A 877 -4.91 20.09 25.62
CA SER A 877 -6.04 19.23 25.32
C SER A 877 -6.63 18.68 26.60
N ILE A 878 -7.89 19.03 26.88
CA ILE A 878 -8.60 18.62 28.09
C ILE A 878 -9.61 17.51 27.73
N GLU A 879 -9.40 16.32 28.29
CA GLU A 879 -10.21 15.12 28.02
C GLU A 879 -10.42 14.82 26.52
N ALA A 880 -9.42 15.10 25.69
CA ALA A 880 -9.45 14.88 24.24
C ALA A 880 -8.10 14.40 23.71
N GLY A 881 -8.15 13.60 22.65
CA GLY A 881 -6.97 13.06 21.97
C GLY A 881 -6.81 13.60 20.56
N ILE A 882 -5.76 13.15 19.91
CA ILE A 882 -5.47 13.40 18.51
C ILE A 882 -6.55 12.70 17.65
N PRO A 883 -7.29 13.44 16.81
CA PRO A 883 -8.32 12.82 15.97
C PRO A 883 -7.74 11.82 14.98
N ARG A 884 -8.48 10.74 14.70
CA ARG A 884 -8.07 9.74 13.69
C ARG A 884 -7.85 10.41 12.33
N GLY A 885 -6.71 10.12 11.70
CA GLY A 885 -6.33 10.69 10.40
C GLY A 885 -5.78 12.12 10.48
N ALA A 886 -5.53 12.66 11.68
CA ALA A 886 -4.68 13.83 11.83
C ALA A 886 -3.23 13.47 11.47
N ASN A 887 -2.54 14.38 10.80
CA ASN A 887 -1.12 14.23 10.51
C ASN A 887 -0.35 14.78 11.71
N ILE A 888 0.50 13.96 12.33
CA ILE A 888 1.42 14.42 13.37
C ILE A 888 2.74 14.73 12.67
N PRO A 889 3.18 15.99 12.62
CA PRO A 889 4.44 16.33 11.96
C PRO A 889 5.62 15.79 12.77
N ASP A 890 6.77 15.62 12.11
CA ASP A 890 8.02 15.39 12.82
C ASP A 890 8.36 16.61 13.70
N ASN A 891 9.03 16.35 14.82
CA ASN A 891 9.62 17.41 15.63
C ASN A 891 10.79 18.03 14.87
N GLU A 892 10.88 19.36 14.86
CA GLU A 892 11.84 20.10 14.05
C GLU A 892 12.42 21.28 14.86
N PRO A 893 13.68 21.69 14.63
CA PRO A 893 14.35 22.74 15.41
C PRO A 893 13.57 24.05 15.51
N LEU A 894 12.96 24.50 14.41
CA LEU A 894 12.33 25.81 14.29
C LEU A 894 10.81 25.78 14.48
N GLU A 895 10.21 24.60 14.40
CA GLU A 895 8.75 24.43 14.44
C GLU A 895 8.37 23.77 15.77
N ARG A 896 8.38 24.59 16.82
CA ARG A 896 8.20 24.14 18.19
C ARG A 896 6.74 23.92 18.53
N LEU A 897 6.45 22.81 19.22
CA LEU A 897 5.16 22.59 19.87
C LEU A 897 5.33 21.87 21.20
N GLU A 898 4.80 22.45 22.28
CA GLU A 898 4.61 21.76 23.56
C GLU A 898 3.15 21.33 23.72
N ILE A 899 2.93 20.12 24.22
CA ILE A 899 1.59 19.57 24.37
C ILE A 899 1.32 19.29 25.83
N VAL A 900 0.16 19.73 26.31
CA VAL A 900 -0.35 19.43 27.65
C VAL A 900 -1.63 18.61 27.49
N PHE A 901 -1.65 17.43 28.11
CA PHE A 901 -2.88 16.65 28.27
C PHE A 901 -3.38 16.78 29.70
N LEU A 902 -4.59 17.30 29.85
CA LEU A 902 -5.30 17.35 31.12
C LEU A 902 -6.40 16.29 31.10
N SER A 903 -6.36 15.35 32.05
CA SER A 903 -7.33 14.25 32.10
C SER A 903 -7.77 13.94 33.53
N ARG A 904 -8.83 13.15 33.69
CA ARG A 904 -9.27 12.64 34.99
C ARG A 904 -8.75 11.22 35.17
N GLU A 905 -8.04 10.96 36.26
CA GLU A 905 -7.29 9.71 36.57
C GLU A 905 -8.13 8.41 36.40
N SER A 906 -9.45 8.50 36.59
CA SER A 906 -10.40 7.38 36.53
C SER A 906 -11.33 7.38 35.30
N SER A 907 -11.05 8.22 34.30
CA SER A 907 -11.86 8.28 33.08
C SER A 907 -11.41 7.22 32.06
N GLU A 908 -12.37 6.61 31.35
CA GLU A 908 -12.08 5.80 30.15
C GLU A 908 -11.26 6.61 29.11
N GLY A 909 -11.38 7.94 29.14
CA GLY A 909 -10.60 8.86 28.30
C GLY A 909 -9.10 8.82 28.58
N ALA A 910 -8.66 8.80 29.85
CA ALA A 910 -7.23 8.78 30.18
C ALA A 910 -6.51 7.54 29.62
N ALA A 911 -7.13 6.36 29.75
CA ALA A 911 -6.61 5.12 29.19
C ALA A 911 -6.50 5.14 27.65
N GLN A 912 -7.42 5.86 26.97
CA GLN A 912 -7.40 6.02 25.52
C GLN A 912 -6.35 7.03 25.02
N LEU A 913 -5.88 7.93 25.89
CA LEU A 913 -4.85 8.93 25.56
C LEU A 913 -3.44 8.39 25.71
N GLN A 914 -3.21 7.44 26.62
CA GLN A 914 -1.88 6.94 26.96
C GLN A 914 -1.05 6.50 25.73
N PRO A 915 -1.57 5.70 24.77
CA PRO A 915 -0.80 5.34 23.58
C PRO A 915 -0.44 6.52 22.69
N GLN A 916 -1.27 7.57 22.67
CA GLN A 916 -1.03 8.79 21.89
C GLN A 916 0.04 9.67 22.55
N ILE A 917 0.02 9.75 23.88
CA ILE A 917 1.05 10.43 24.68
C ILE A 917 2.41 9.75 24.46
N GLU A 918 2.46 8.42 24.57
CA GLU A 918 3.68 7.64 24.35
C GLU A 918 4.21 7.80 22.92
N ALA A 919 3.33 7.84 21.91
CA ALA A 919 3.71 8.10 20.53
C ALA A 919 4.37 9.48 20.35
N LEU A 920 3.77 10.54 20.91
CA LEU A 920 4.32 11.91 20.86
C LEU A 920 5.67 12.02 21.59
N GLN A 921 5.80 11.37 22.76
CA GLN A 921 7.06 11.33 23.51
C GLN A 921 8.15 10.56 22.75
N LYS A 922 7.80 9.46 22.07
CA LYS A 922 8.72 8.73 21.19
C LYS A 922 9.17 9.59 20.01
N MET A 923 8.30 10.49 19.52
CA MET A 923 8.63 11.52 18.53
C MET A 923 9.40 12.72 19.12
N LYS A 924 9.77 12.67 20.41
CA LYS A 924 10.54 13.70 21.14
C LYS A 924 9.83 15.05 21.28
N PHE A 925 8.50 15.09 21.13
CA PHE A 925 7.72 16.24 21.61
C PHE A 925 7.78 16.32 23.13
N THR A 926 7.80 17.54 23.68
CA THR A 926 7.57 17.74 25.10
C THR A 926 6.08 17.58 25.39
N VAL A 927 5.73 16.57 26.18
CA VAL A 927 4.34 16.22 26.51
C VAL A 927 4.17 16.22 28.01
N ILE A 928 3.43 17.18 28.53
CA ILE A 928 3.08 17.29 29.95
C ILE A 928 1.72 16.61 30.16
N THR A 929 1.63 15.76 31.18
CA THR A 929 0.38 15.13 31.60
C THR A 929 0.04 15.57 33.02
N ASP A 930 -1.19 15.97 33.25
CA ASP A 930 -1.64 16.38 34.58
C ASP A 930 -3.15 16.13 34.78
N GLU A 931 -3.59 16.22 36.02
CA GLU A 931 -4.99 16.10 36.38
C GLU A 931 -5.72 17.43 36.28
N VAL A 932 -6.98 17.37 35.82
CA VAL A 932 -7.87 18.55 35.87
C VAL A 932 -8.64 18.57 37.19
N SER A 933 -8.53 19.69 37.93
CA SER A 933 -9.20 19.85 39.22
C SER A 933 -10.73 19.94 39.06
N ARG A 934 -11.49 19.37 40.02
CA ARG A 934 -12.97 19.41 39.98
C ARG A 934 -13.53 20.81 40.23
N ASN A 935 -14.43 21.26 39.36
CA ASN A 935 -15.34 22.38 39.64
C ASN A 935 -16.78 22.02 39.22
N GLY A 936 -17.48 21.26 40.07
CA GLY A 936 -18.84 20.77 39.78
C GLY A 936 -18.94 19.68 38.71
N ASP A 937 -20.12 19.51 38.10
CA ASP A 937 -20.41 18.49 37.07
C ASP A 937 -20.00 18.92 35.64
N GLN A 938 -19.73 20.21 35.42
CA GLN A 938 -19.30 20.73 34.10
C GLN A 938 -17.77 20.64 33.94
N LEU A 939 -17.32 20.32 32.72
CA LEU A 939 -15.90 20.36 32.39
C LEU A 939 -15.46 21.83 32.28
N SER A 940 -14.83 22.33 33.35
CA SER A 940 -14.25 23.67 33.42
C SER A 940 -12.93 23.61 34.19
N LEU A 941 -12.02 24.53 33.90
CA LEU A 941 -10.75 24.67 34.62
C LEU A 941 -10.99 25.41 35.94
N SER A 942 -10.33 24.96 37.02
CA SER A 942 -10.30 25.69 38.28
C SER A 942 -9.35 26.89 38.22
N ASP A 943 -9.46 27.83 39.17
CA ASP A 943 -8.51 28.97 39.27
C ASP A 943 -7.05 28.49 39.38
N SER A 944 -6.80 27.39 40.11
CA SER A 944 -5.47 26.79 40.25
C SER A 944 -4.95 26.16 38.95
N ASP A 945 -5.83 25.50 38.18
CA ASP A 945 -5.43 24.96 36.87
C ASP A 945 -5.07 26.11 35.91
N ILE A 946 -5.84 27.21 35.94
CA ILE A 946 -5.59 28.40 35.11
C ILE A 946 -4.31 29.11 35.52
N GLU A 947 -4.03 29.25 36.83
CA GLU A 947 -2.77 29.79 37.34
C GLU A 947 -1.58 28.97 36.85
N LYS A 948 -1.67 27.64 36.95
CA LYS A 948 -0.62 26.71 36.50
C LYS A 948 -0.36 26.82 35.00
N LEU A 949 -1.42 26.86 34.19
CA LEU A 949 -1.33 27.07 32.74
C LEU A 949 -0.78 28.46 32.40
N SER A 950 -1.14 29.49 33.17
CA SER A 950 -0.64 30.85 32.98
C SER A 950 0.85 30.96 33.30
N ASN A 951 1.33 30.31 34.36
CA ASN A 951 2.76 30.17 34.65
C ASN A 951 3.49 29.39 33.55
N TRP A 952 2.87 28.36 32.98
CA TRP A 952 3.42 27.64 31.85
C TRP A 952 3.55 28.53 30.61
N VAL A 953 2.55 29.35 30.28
CA VAL A 953 2.64 30.38 29.22
C VAL A 953 3.75 31.38 29.52
N ASN A 954 3.90 31.83 30.77
CA ASN A 954 4.97 32.72 31.21
C ASN A 954 6.38 32.11 31.06
N THR A 955 6.51 30.80 31.03
CA THR A 955 7.80 30.13 30.88
C THR A 955 7.98 29.49 29.52
N LEU A 956 7.01 29.64 28.60
CA LEU A 956 7.04 28.94 27.33
C LEU A 956 8.18 29.45 26.44
N ASP A 957 8.58 30.70 26.51
CA ASP A 957 9.68 31.29 25.74
C ASP A 957 11.09 30.82 26.11
N ARG A 958 11.23 29.97 27.13
CA ARG A 958 12.52 29.44 27.60
C ARG A 958 13.35 28.74 26.52
N ILE A 959 14.65 28.91 26.68
CA ILE A 959 15.71 28.34 25.82
C ILE A 959 16.40 27.23 26.58
#